data_AF-A0A1B8QW10-F1
#
_entry.id   AF-A0A1B8QW10-F1
#
_cell.length_a   1.000
_cell.length_b   1.000
_cell.length_c   1.000
_cell.angle_alpha   90.00
_cell.angle_beta   90.00
_cell.angle_gamma   90.00
#
_symmetry.space_group_name_H-M   'P 1'
#
loop_
_entity.id
_entity.type
_entity.pdbx_description
1 polymer ?
#
loop_
_entity_poly.entity_id
_entity_poly.type
_entity_poly.pdbx_seq_one_letter_code
_entity_poly.pdbx_strand_id
1 'polypeptide(L)'
;MSKNISVKINTGNKTIETVKLNSANQKVIIKAQPHVNYELVDEATQYAPEMIDTKRVGNDLHIAFEGTDINKESDLVLEGYYEHDNTELVLGMAEDGQYYAYVPQSGVESDAVTLLADQVFAPQALGGNSVTAPFWAFNPSWLWVAAGVAAVGGIIAAASGSHGGGSSNNANNNSNTAKDTTAPAKPTVEAKDNGSVEVTPPADADTKSVEVSYTDEAGTPKTATLTKGNDGNWTSNNPDVALDPATGKATIPADKVQDGSPVKAKATDESGNTGEEGTANAGNNVDHTVPNAPEVTSSTTDGSVTVQVPSNAKTGDMVEVTITPDTVSGNATPITVTLTKQADGSWTSDNESAVPNVKDGENSSIIPEDKVEDLSKVTVVTKDAMGNTSNKVETIAPLDPAKLSVNEEGNVVLTLPKQVNEGDLIYLNAIGGDPTYYYNEAIGIEFYKTATGWSYFSETRRDEDITKVDEYTYILNNLKPTSKISAQHIEKDAVENFPNNADDSSSDNRFGKFYTISDRTKGSVVSYVIVPPDNVPPGKPTVSSNADGSVNITPPTDKDVRTIEVNYIDENGNPRNAVLTRDLPDGNSHYEQWTSNNPDVKVDKNGEATISADKVKDGSEVTAKATDASGNTGEEGTANAGNNVDHTVPNAPEVTSSTTDGSVTVGVPSNAKTGDMVEVTITPDTVSGNATPITVTLTKQADGSWTSDNESAVPNVKAGENSVIIPEDKVEDLSKVTVVTKDSMGNVSNKVETTAPLDPARLSVNEEGKVVLTLPKQVNEGDLIYLNTIGGKYDYNRALDIEFYKTATGWDIDTESREPEKDITKVDEYTYILNNLKPTSKISAQHIEKDAIDNFFNDPNDDESLNNGWNNINTTNDRTKGSVVSYLTVPPDNVPPGKPTISTNADGSVNITPPTDEDVVKIEVNYIDENGNPQNAVLTGDFPDGSEYYGSWTSNNPDVKVDNSYTRATITISADKVKDGSEVTAKATDASGNTGDDSIYETGVQHGSNTLDMGSGNDIVRISNDIIPKASIDGGDGFDTFKFVNLDDKPITTTISMISNFEKIDITGMRYKTVNIQKEDVERNHNAKATVDDSGKSHNNVLIVDGNEGDKVNLSEISKTTSSKVTYEGNTYNVYNTGSNELWVDSDITVA
;
A
#
# COMPACT_ATOMS: atom_id res chain seq x y z
N MET A 1 23.22 37.87 -59.26
CA MET A 1 22.21 38.79 -59.85
C MET A 1 20.95 38.71 -59.00
N SER A 2 20.03 39.67 -59.02
CA SER A 2 18.76 39.55 -58.29
C SER A 2 17.89 38.50 -58.98
N LYS A 3 17.75 37.33 -58.35
CA LYS A 3 16.86 36.26 -58.84
C LYS A 3 15.43 36.78 -58.74
N ASN A 4 14.82 37.06 -59.89
CA ASN A 4 13.43 37.48 -60.04
C ASN A 4 12.63 36.34 -60.69
N ILE A 5 12.79 35.11 -60.18
CA ILE A 5 12.10 33.94 -60.72
C ILE A 5 10.73 33.82 -60.06
N SER A 6 9.73 33.46 -60.85
CA SER A 6 8.41 33.03 -60.38
C SER A 6 8.14 31.60 -60.85
N VAL A 7 7.42 30.84 -60.03
CA VAL A 7 6.93 29.50 -60.36
C VAL A 7 5.43 29.62 -60.58
N LYS A 8 4.95 29.31 -61.79
CA LYS A 8 3.52 29.16 -62.07
C LYS A 8 3.16 27.68 -61.99
N ILE A 9 2.15 27.36 -61.21
CA ILE A 9 1.60 26.00 -61.10
C ILE A 9 0.44 25.90 -62.09
N ASN A 10 0.58 25.02 -63.08
CA ASN A 10 -0.25 24.96 -64.26
C ASN A 10 -0.99 23.62 -64.35
N THR A 11 -2.32 23.67 -64.27
CA THR A 11 -3.20 22.52 -64.57
C THR A 11 -3.48 22.41 -66.06
N GLY A 12 -4.12 21.32 -66.47
CA GLY A 12 -4.57 21.00 -67.84
C GLY A 12 -5.22 22.12 -68.68
N ASN A 13 -5.64 23.25 -68.11
CA ASN A 13 -6.24 24.36 -68.88
C ASN A 13 -6.00 25.77 -68.30
N LYS A 14 -5.26 25.92 -67.20
CA LYS A 14 -5.03 27.22 -66.54
C LYS A 14 -3.89 27.18 -65.53
N THR A 15 -3.28 28.34 -65.28
CA THR A 15 -2.47 28.58 -64.10
C THR A 15 -3.40 28.64 -62.89
N ILE A 16 -3.10 27.86 -61.86
CA ILE A 16 -3.85 27.86 -60.59
C ILE A 16 -3.17 28.71 -59.52
N GLU A 17 -1.85 28.85 -59.58
CA GLU A 17 -1.06 29.60 -58.59
C GLU A 17 0.21 30.19 -59.23
N THR A 18 0.69 31.33 -58.71
CA THR A 18 1.98 31.93 -59.08
C THR A 18 2.73 32.33 -57.82
N VAL A 19 3.84 31.66 -57.55
CA VAL A 19 4.71 31.90 -56.38
C VAL A 19 5.95 32.68 -56.82
N LYS A 20 6.27 33.80 -56.17
CA LYS A 20 7.46 34.62 -56.49
C LYS A 20 8.62 34.31 -55.56
N LEU A 21 9.81 34.08 -56.11
CA LEU A 21 11.05 34.03 -55.36
C LEU A 21 11.57 35.46 -55.17
N ASN A 22 11.36 36.02 -53.98
CA ASN A 22 11.89 37.33 -53.63
C ASN A 22 13.41 37.26 -53.43
N SER A 23 14.18 38.19 -53.99
CA SER A 23 15.65 38.16 -54.05
C SER A 23 16.39 38.40 -52.71
N ALA A 24 15.78 38.03 -51.57
CA ALA A 24 16.29 38.24 -50.21
C ALA A 24 16.81 36.93 -49.57
N ASN A 25 17.62 36.17 -50.31
CA ASN A 25 18.33 34.95 -49.85
C ASN A 25 17.48 33.92 -49.08
N GLN A 26 16.18 33.80 -49.36
CA GLN A 26 15.29 32.90 -48.65
C GLN A 26 14.84 31.76 -49.58
N LYS A 27 15.21 30.52 -49.24
CA LYS A 27 14.70 29.29 -49.86
C LYS A 27 13.17 29.33 -49.89
N VAL A 28 12.58 29.18 -51.07
CA VAL A 28 11.13 29.03 -51.24
C VAL A 28 10.78 27.55 -51.24
N ILE A 29 9.76 27.17 -50.49
CA ILE A 29 9.20 25.81 -50.47
C ILE A 29 7.78 25.89 -51.03
N ILE A 30 7.48 25.06 -52.01
CA ILE A 30 6.15 24.91 -52.61
C ILE A 30 5.76 23.44 -52.42
N LYS A 31 4.59 23.17 -51.84
CA LYS A 31 4.09 21.80 -51.75
C LYS A 31 3.66 21.33 -53.14
N ALA A 32 4.21 20.20 -53.59
CA ALA A 32 3.89 19.63 -54.88
C ALA A 32 2.43 19.14 -54.92
N GLN A 33 1.76 19.41 -56.03
CA GLN A 33 0.41 18.96 -56.35
C GLN A 33 0.48 17.95 -57.49
N PRO A 34 -0.38 16.91 -57.52
CA PRO A 34 -0.47 15.97 -58.63
C PRO A 34 -1.11 16.61 -59.87
N HIS A 35 -0.75 16.11 -61.05
CA HIS A 35 -1.31 16.47 -62.35
C HIS A 35 -1.18 17.96 -62.72
N VAL A 36 -0.07 18.59 -62.30
CA VAL A 36 0.30 19.98 -62.66
C VAL A 36 1.71 20.05 -63.22
N ASN A 37 1.98 21.09 -63.99
CA ASN A 37 3.33 21.45 -64.42
C ASN A 37 3.82 22.72 -63.70
N TYR A 38 5.12 22.78 -63.39
CA TYR A 38 5.79 23.91 -62.76
C TYR A 38 6.55 24.70 -63.82
N GLU A 39 5.99 25.86 -64.20
CA GLU A 39 6.61 26.77 -65.16
C GLU A 39 7.49 27.78 -64.44
N LEU A 40 8.79 27.75 -64.72
CA LEU A 40 9.77 28.72 -64.22
C LEU A 40 9.81 29.94 -65.15
N VAL A 41 9.71 31.15 -64.60
CA VAL A 41 9.68 32.41 -65.37
C VAL A 41 10.50 33.49 -64.67
N ASP A 42 11.53 34.03 -65.33
CA ASP A 42 12.18 35.27 -64.91
C ASP A 42 11.27 36.46 -65.23
N GLU A 43 10.92 37.25 -64.22
CA GLU A 43 9.97 38.35 -64.38
C GLU A 43 10.52 39.52 -65.22
N ALA A 44 11.84 39.65 -65.36
CA ALA A 44 12.47 40.71 -66.13
C ALA A 44 12.55 40.37 -67.63
N THR A 45 12.81 39.11 -68.00
CA THR A 45 12.90 38.67 -69.41
C THR A 45 11.61 38.06 -69.95
N GLN A 46 10.74 37.56 -69.07
CA GLN A 46 9.59 36.68 -69.36
C GLN A 46 9.97 35.29 -69.90
N TYR A 47 11.27 34.94 -69.93
CA TYR A 47 11.77 33.62 -70.28
C TYR A 47 12.22 32.86 -69.04
N ALA A 48 12.36 31.55 -69.15
CA ALA A 48 12.87 30.71 -68.07
C ALA A 48 14.41 30.72 -68.01
N PRO A 49 15.03 30.42 -66.86
CA PRO A 49 16.47 30.16 -66.79
C PRO A 49 16.87 29.04 -67.77
N GLU A 50 17.89 29.24 -68.60
CA GLU A 50 18.36 28.18 -69.52
C GLU A 50 18.93 26.96 -68.78
N MET A 51 19.38 27.16 -67.55
CA MET A 51 20.09 26.19 -66.72
C MET A 51 19.57 26.18 -65.28
N ILE A 52 19.35 24.99 -64.74
CA ILE A 52 19.07 24.76 -63.32
C ILE A 52 19.86 23.56 -62.81
N ASP A 53 20.28 23.62 -61.54
CA ASP A 53 20.87 22.48 -60.83
C ASP A 53 19.77 21.81 -60.00
N THR A 54 19.64 20.48 -60.10
CA THR A 54 18.59 19.72 -59.43
C THR A 54 19.14 18.61 -58.55
N LYS A 55 18.55 18.38 -57.38
CA LYS A 55 18.88 17.26 -56.49
C LYS A 55 17.62 16.70 -55.85
N ARG A 56 17.50 15.37 -55.77
CA ARG A 56 16.47 14.72 -54.95
C ARG A 56 16.93 14.58 -53.49
N VAL A 57 16.03 14.85 -52.55
CA VAL A 57 16.24 14.63 -51.10
C VAL A 57 14.97 14.01 -50.53
N GLY A 58 14.98 12.70 -50.29
CA GLY A 58 13.78 11.95 -49.91
C GLY A 58 12.74 12.00 -51.03
N ASN A 59 11.57 12.60 -50.74
CA ASN A 59 10.51 12.83 -51.72
C ASN A 59 10.54 14.24 -52.34
N ASP A 60 11.50 15.08 -51.95
CA ASP A 60 11.57 16.48 -52.37
C ASP A 60 12.48 16.68 -53.58
N LEU A 61 12.06 17.55 -54.51
CA LEU A 61 12.93 18.07 -55.57
C LEU A 61 13.50 19.42 -55.14
N HIS A 62 14.82 19.47 -54.94
CA HIS A 62 15.57 20.69 -54.73
C HIS A 62 16.07 21.27 -56.05
N ILE A 63 15.92 22.59 -56.22
CA ILE A 63 16.34 23.33 -57.41
C ILE A 63 17.19 24.54 -57.00
N ALA A 64 18.31 24.74 -57.69
CA ALA A 64 19.17 25.91 -57.61
C ALA A 64 19.31 26.58 -58.98
N PHE A 65 19.20 27.90 -58.99
CA PHE A 65 19.42 28.77 -60.15
C PHE A 65 20.85 29.33 -60.13
N GLU A 66 21.29 29.85 -61.28
CA GLU A 66 22.65 30.37 -61.50
C GLU A 66 23.20 31.17 -60.29
N GLY A 67 24.34 30.69 -59.77
CA GLY A 67 25.05 31.29 -58.64
C GLY A 67 24.76 30.70 -57.26
N THR A 68 23.83 29.73 -57.13
CA THR A 68 23.65 28.93 -55.90
C THR A 68 24.31 27.56 -56.05
N ASP A 69 24.98 27.08 -55.00
CA ASP A 69 25.54 25.73 -54.93
C ASP A 69 24.53 24.78 -54.27
N ILE A 70 23.88 23.96 -55.10
CA ILE A 70 22.83 22.99 -54.71
C ILE A 70 23.25 22.03 -53.58
N ASN A 71 24.56 21.79 -53.39
CA ASN A 71 25.07 20.92 -52.33
C ASN A 71 25.23 21.64 -50.98
N LYS A 72 24.98 22.96 -50.95
CA LYS A 72 24.98 23.79 -49.74
C LYS A 72 23.59 24.34 -49.42
N GLU A 73 22.91 24.88 -50.43
CA GLU A 73 21.59 25.50 -50.28
C GLU A 73 20.78 25.38 -51.58
N SER A 74 19.47 25.61 -51.52
CA SER A 74 18.57 25.48 -52.67
C SER A 74 17.65 26.70 -52.70
N ASP A 75 17.45 27.29 -53.88
CA ASP A 75 16.60 28.49 -54.02
C ASP A 75 15.11 28.13 -53.98
N LEU A 76 14.76 26.96 -54.52
CA LEU A 76 13.41 26.41 -54.58
C LEU A 76 13.43 24.95 -54.14
N VAL A 77 12.41 24.53 -53.41
CA VAL A 77 12.09 23.12 -53.17
C VAL A 77 10.63 22.86 -53.49
N LEU A 78 10.39 21.81 -54.28
CA LEU A 78 9.06 21.22 -54.48
C LEU A 78 8.93 20.07 -53.47
N GLU A 79 8.25 20.33 -52.35
CA GLU A 79 8.05 19.39 -51.24
C GLU A 79 7.08 18.29 -51.68
N GLY A 80 7.48 17.02 -51.56
CA GLY A 80 6.68 15.87 -51.99
C GLY A 80 6.56 15.70 -53.51
N TYR A 81 7.50 16.25 -54.30
CA TYR A 81 7.48 16.13 -55.78
C TYR A 81 7.48 14.67 -56.27
N TYR A 82 8.21 13.78 -55.60
CA TYR A 82 8.29 12.36 -55.93
C TYR A 82 7.25 11.48 -55.20
N GLU A 83 6.22 12.08 -54.59
CA GLU A 83 5.08 11.35 -53.97
C GLU A 83 3.98 11.01 -54.98
N HIS A 84 4.05 11.58 -56.18
CA HIS A 84 3.09 11.41 -57.27
C HIS A 84 3.71 10.56 -58.41
N ASP A 85 2.96 10.34 -59.49
CA ASP A 85 3.32 9.46 -60.62
C ASP A 85 4.56 9.92 -61.44
N ASN A 86 5.25 10.97 -61.01
CA ASN A 86 6.40 11.59 -61.67
C ASN A 86 6.11 12.04 -63.12
N THR A 87 4.89 12.55 -63.34
CA THR A 87 4.45 13.07 -64.66
C THR A 87 4.49 14.60 -64.74
N GLU A 88 4.66 15.24 -63.58
CA GLU A 88 4.64 16.68 -63.34
C GLU A 88 5.92 17.34 -63.88
N LEU A 89 5.85 18.05 -65.00
CA LEU A 89 7.04 18.66 -65.59
C LEU A 89 7.48 19.94 -64.86
N VAL A 90 8.79 20.07 -64.65
CA VAL A 90 9.43 21.39 -64.55
C VAL A 90 9.75 21.85 -65.97
N LEU A 91 9.22 23.02 -66.35
CA LEU A 91 9.29 23.54 -67.71
C LEU A 91 9.47 25.06 -67.75
N GLY A 92 9.72 25.61 -68.93
CA GLY A 92 9.96 27.04 -69.11
C GLY A 92 9.81 27.50 -70.56
N MET A 93 9.56 28.80 -70.76
CA MET A 93 9.55 29.40 -72.11
C MET A 93 10.97 29.86 -72.48
N ALA A 94 11.47 29.43 -73.64
CA ALA A 94 12.77 29.85 -74.17
C ALA A 94 12.65 31.10 -75.06
N GLU A 95 13.79 31.69 -75.47
CA GLU A 95 13.84 32.93 -76.27
C GLU A 95 13.17 32.81 -77.67
N ASP A 96 12.91 31.60 -78.17
CA ASP A 96 12.16 31.34 -79.41
C ASP A 96 10.63 31.44 -79.24
N GLY A 97 10.15 31.69 -78.01
CA GLY A 97 8.74 31.78 -77.65
C GLY A 97 8.03 30.43 -77.53
N GLN A 98 8.76 29.31 -77.54
CA GLN A 98 8.23 27.97 -77.29
C GLN A 98 8.49 27.53 -75.84
N TYR A 99 7.68 26.60 -75.35
CA TYR A 99 7.90 25.97 -74.05
C TYR A 99 8.71 24.68 -74.21
N TYR A 100 9.63 24.44 -73.28
CA TYR A 100 10.44 23.22 -73.20
C TYR A 100 10.48 22.71 -71.76
N ALA A 101 10.70 21.41 -71.60
CA ALA A 101 11.03 20.81 -70.30
C ALA A 101 12.52 21.06 -69.96
N TYR A 102 12.86 20.91 -68.68
CA TYR A 102 14.25 20.76 -68.27
C TYR A 102 14.71 19.31 -68.45
N VAL A 103 15.84 19.12 -69.13
CA VAL A 103 16.43 17.81 -69.47
C VAL A 103 17.88 17.70 -68.99
N PRO A 104 18.36 16.49 -68.63
CA PRO A 104 19.66 16.35 -67.99
C PRO A 104 20.79 16.59 -68.97
N GLN A 105 21.78 17.41 -68.58
CA GLN A 105 22.96 17.67 -69.41
C GLN A 105 23.80 16.43 -69.70
N SER A 106 23.69 15.39 -68.88
CA SER A 106 24.35 14.10 -69.09
C SER A 106 23.77 13.31 -70.28
N GLY A 107 22.53 13.61 -70.68
CA GLY A 107 21.77 12.80 -71.64
C GLY A 107 21.34 11.42 -71.10
N VAL A 108 21.44 11.20 -69.79
CA VAL A 108 21.08 9.93 -69.12
C VAL A 108 19.65 10.03 -68.58
N GLU A 109 18.83 9.02 -68.85
CA GLU A 109 17.41 8.99 -68.45
C GLU A 109 17.18 9.08 -66.93
N SER A 110 17.98 8.37 -66.13
CA SER A 110 17.92 8.40 -64.66
C SER A 110 18.29 9.74 -64.02
N ASP A 111 18.89 10.65 -64.80
CA ASP A 111 19.27 11.98 -64.33
C ASP A 111 18.17 13.01 -64.62
N ALA A 112 17.10 12.63 -65.34
CA ALA A 112 15.98 13.52 -65.62
C ALA A 112 15.20 13.86 -64.35
N VAL A 113 14.66 15.08 -64.28
CA VAL A 113 13.99 15.61 -63.08
C VAL A 113 12.94 14.66 -62.50
N THR A 114 12.16 13.99 -63.35
CA THR A 114 11.12 13.02 -62.96
C THR A 114 11.64 11.65 -62.52
N LEU A 115 12.92 11.33 -62.73
CA LEU A 115 13.50 9.99 -62.52
C LEU A 115 14.73 9.96 -61.60
N LEU A 116 15.12 11.11 -61.03
CA LEU A 116 16.24 11.18 -60.09
C LEU A 116 16.05 10.21 -58.91
N ALA A 117 17.08 9.40 -58.66
CA ALA A 117 17.19 8.61 -57.44
C ALA A 117 17.55 9.50 -56.24
N ASP A 118 17.25 9.05 -55.01
CA ASP A 118 17.52 9.85 -53.81
C ASP A 118 19.01 10.20 -53.67
N GLN A 119 19.27 11.40 -53.15
CA GLN A 119 20.58 12.05 -53.05
C GLN A 119 21.32 12.31 -54.36
N VAL A 120 20.79 11.93 -55.53
CA VAL A 120 21.42 12.21 -56.83
C VAL A 120 21.24 13.68 -57.21
N PHE A 121 22.34 14.28 -57.64
CA PHE A 121 22.43 15.63 -58.22
C PHE A 121 22.62 15.52 -59.73
N ALA A 122 21.84 16.29 -60.50
CA ALA A 122 21.98 16.44 -61.94
C ALA A 122 21.76 17.90 -62.40
N PRO A 123 22.68 18.48 -63.21
CA PRO A 123 22.43 19.70 -63.95
C PRO A 123 21.43 19.47 -65.09
N GLN A 124 20.43 20.36 -65.20
CA GLN A 124 19.42 20.33 -66.25
C GLN A 124 19.52 21.57 -67.14
N ALA A 125 19.30 21.39 -68.44
CA ALA A 125 19.17 22.46 -69.42
C ALA A 125 17.73 22.53 -69.94
N LEU A 126 17.24 23.74 -70.22
CA LEU A 126 15.95 23.95 -70.88
C LEU A 126 16.08 23.54 -72.37
N GLY A 127 15.42 22.45 -72.78
CA GLY A 127 15.54 21.99 -74.17
C GLY A 127 14.86 20.66 -74.47
N GLY A 128 14.74 20.34 -75.76
CA GLY A 128 14.06 19.13 -76.22
C GLY A 128 13.15 19.35 -77.41
N ASN A 129 12.09 18.54 -77.51
CA ASN A 129 10.94 18.87 -78.34
C ASN A 129 10.11 19.96 -77.65
N SER A 130 9.66 20.97 -78.40
CA SER A 130 8.79 22.00 -77.85
C SER A 130 7.40 21.46 -77.50
N VAL A 131 6.82 21.96 -76.42
CA VAL A 131 5.43 21.70 -76.01
C VAL A 131 4.57 22.92 -76.33
N THR A 132 3.36 22.69 -76.85
CA THR A 132 2.56 23.73 -77.50
C THR A 132 1.96 24.76 -76.52
N ALA A 133 1.88 24.41 -75.23
CA ALA A 133 1.47 25.28 -74.12
C ALA A 133 1.93 24.65 -72.79
N PRO A 134 2.15 25.43 -71.71
CA PRO A 134 2.53 24.89 -70.40
C PRO A 134 1.40 24.09 -69.74
N PHE A 135 0.16 24.27 -70.22
CA PHE A 135 -1.04 23.61 -69.72
C PHE A 135 -1.21 22.16 -70.20
N TRP A 136 -0.51 21.69 -71.24
CA TRP A 136 -0.59 20.30 -71.71
C TRP A 136 0.76 19.74 -72.16
N ALA A 137 1.33 18.85 -71.36
CA ALA A 137 2.34 17.88 -71.78
C ALA A 137 2.56 16.80 -70.72
N PHE A 138 2.29 15.52 -71.03
CA PHE A 138 3.21 14.43 -70.68
C PHE A 138 3.01 13.15 -71.51
N ASN A 139 4.04 12.80 -72.29
CA ASN A 139 4.45 11.42 -72.62
C ASN A 139 5.88 11.53 -73.19
N PRO A 140 6.92 10.97 -72.54
CA PRO A 140 8.32 11.12 -72.94
C PRO A 140 8.75 10.19 -74.09
N SER A 141 7.92 10.01 -75.12
CA SER A 141 8.33 9.35 -76.37
C SER A 141 9.50 10.07 -77.10
N TRP A 142 9.84 11.29 -76.68
CA TRP A 142 10.92 12.10 -77.25
C TRP A 142 12.28 11.97 -76.54
N LEU A 143 12.33 11.44 -75.32
CA LEU A 143 13.59 11.12 -74.63
C LEU A 143 14.38 10.03 -75.39
N TRP A 144 13.68 9.10 -76.04
CA TRP A 144 14.25 7.98 -76.80
C TRP A 144 14.94 8.33 -78.13
N VAL A 145 14.87 9.59 -78.59
CA VAL A 145 15.48 10.01 -79.87
C VAL A 145 16.88 10.61 -79.66
N ALA A 146 17.23 11.02 -78.44
CA ALA A 146 18.49 11.71 -78.14
C ALA A 146 19.66 10.78 -77.76
N ALA A 147 19.39 9.63 -77.11
CA ALA A 147 20.39 8.66 -76.69
C ALA A 147 20.40 7.43 -77.62
N GLY A 148 21.33 7.38 -78.58
CA GLY A 148 21.25 6.43 -79.69
C GLY A 148 21.76 5.00 -79.44
N VAL A 149 21.30 4.10 -80.34
CA VAL A 149 21.90 2.82 -80.82
C VAL A 149 21.19 1.50 -80.42
N ALA A 150 20.32 1.04 -81.34
CA ALA A 150 20.17 -0.33 -81.92
C ALA A 150 19.94 -1.57 -81.01
N ALA A 151 19.38 -2.71 -81.45
CA ALA A 151 18.95 -3.26 -82.75
C ALA A 151 17.73 -4.21 -82.51
N VAL A 152 16.93 -4.70 -83.46
CA VAL A 152 17.14 -5.24 -84.83
C VAL A 152 15.80 -5.11 -85.62
N GLY A 153 15.67 -4.88 -86.93
CA GLY A 153 16.64 -4.72 -88.04
C GLY A 153 16.52 -5.84 -89.09
N GLY A 154 15.88 -5.73 -90.26
CA GLY A 154 15.37 -4.58 -91.04
C GLY A 154 14.29 -5.08 -92.04
N ILE A 155 14.49 -5.21 -93.36
CA ILE A 155 15.57 -4.88 -94.32
C ILE A 155 14.95 -4.87 -95.75
N ILE A 156 15.49 -4.15 -96.75
CA ILE A 156 15.10 -4.31 -98.19
C ILE A 156 15.12 -3.07 -99.12
N ALA A 157 16.27 -2.66 -99.69
CA ALA A 157 16.45 -1.94 -100.98
C ALA A 157 16.08 -0.43 -101.18
N ALA A 158 17.09 0.26 -101.70
CA ALA A 158 17.18 1.64 -102.15
C ALA A 158 16.63 1.96 -103.56
N ALA A 159 16.40 3.25 -103.85
CA ALA A 159 16.92 3.94 -105.08
C ALA A 159 16.74 5.49 -105.09
N SER A 160 17.87 6.22 -105.15
CA SER A 160 18.16 7.47 -105.91
C SER A 160 17.19 8.67 -106.04
N GLY A 161 17.73 9.88 -105.79
CA GLY A 161 17.24 11.19 -106.32
C GLY A 161 17.25 12.29 -105.22
N SER A 162 18.07 13.35 -105.17
CA SER A 162 18.84 14.17 -106.13
C SER A 162 18.10 15.35 -106.78
N HIS A 163 18.23 16.52 -106.12
CA HIS A 163 18.16 17.91 -106.63
C HIS A 163 16.87 18.49 -107.25
N GLY A 164 16.59 19.74 -106.86
CA GLY A 164 15.97 20.76 -107.73
C GLY A 164 14.67 21.36 -107.21
N GLY A 165 14.67 22.67 -106.91
CA GLY A 165 13.45 23.42 -106.63
C GLY A 165 12.87 24.09 -107.89
N GLY A 166 11.61 24.51 -107.83
CA GLY A 166 11.06 25.51 -108.76
C GLY A 166 9.70 25.20 -109.40
N SER A 167 8.66 25.83 -108.85
CA SER A 167 7.58 26.53 -109.59
C SER A 167 6.65 25.79 -110.58
N SER A 168 5.38 25.71 -110.17
CA SER A 168 4.20 26.21 -110.91
C SER A 168 3.49 25.40 -112.04
N ASN A 169 2.16 25.42 -111.93
CA ASN A 169 1.11 25.40 -112.97
C ASN A 169 0.65 24.09 -113.69
N ASN A 170 -0.52 23.63 -113.24
CA ASN A 170 -1.83 23.76 -113.94
C ASN A 170 -2.22 22.83 -115.12
N ALA A 171 -3.29 22.06 -114.86
CA ALA A 171 -4.46 21.76 -115.73
C ALA A 171 -4.42 20.78 -116.94
N ASN A 172 -5.37 19.83 -116.86
CA ASN A 172 -6.51 19.58 -117.78
C ASN A 172 -6.55 18.34 -118.71
N ASN A 173 -7.62 17.55 -118.47
CA ASN A 173 -8.64 17.06 -119.45
C ASN A 173 -8.25 15.97 -120.48
N ASN A 174 -9.02 14.90 -120.74
CA ASN A 174 -10.42 14.56 -120.46
C ASN A 174 -10.73 13.10 -120.88
N SER A 175 -11.71 12.51 -120.20
CA SER A 175 -12.37 11.20 -120.36
C SER A 175 -12.80 10.75 -121.77
N ASN A 176 -12.83 9.43 -122.00
CA ASN A 176 -14.10 8.76 -122.34
C ASN A 176 -14.16 7.32 -121.76
N THR A 177 -15.36 6.83 -121.46
CA THR A 177 -15.60 5.75 -120.47
C THR A 177 -15.56 4.32 -121.03
N ALA A 178 -14.96 3.42 -120.26
CA ALA A 178 -15.20 1.97 -120.33
C ALA A 178 -16.18 1.56 -119.21
N LYS A 179 -16.86 0.40 -119.35
CA LYS A 179 -17.58 -0.19 -118.22
C LYS A 179 -16.56 -0.60 -117.16
N ASP A 180 -16.71 -0.07 -115.96
CA ASP A 180 -15.86 -0.43 -114.85
C ASP A 180 -16.04 -1.90 -114.41
N THR A 181 -14.91 -2.52 -114.05
CA THR A 181 -14.76 -3.90 -113.56
C THR A 181 -13.71 -3.97 -112.45
N THR A 182 -13.38 -2.84 -111.82
CA THR A 182 -12.30 -2.69 -110.85
C THR A 182 -12.95 -2.66 -109.47
N ALA A 183 -12.75 -3.71 -108.68
CA ALA A 183 -13.24 -3.68 -107.30
C ALA A 183 -12.49 -2.65 -106.46
N PRO A 184 -13.15 -2.01 -105.46
CA PRO A 184 -12.49 -1.15 -104.50
C PRO A 184 -11.35 -1.85 -103.78
N ALA A 185 -10.40 -1.07 -103.28
CA ALA A 185 -9.39 -1.56 -102.37
C ALA A 185 -10.00 -2.10 -101.07
N LYS A 186 -9.20 -2.90 -100.36
CA LYS A 186 -9.53 -3.43 -99.04
C LYS A 186 -9.76 -2.29 -98.02
N PRO A 187 -10.87 -2.27 -97.26
CA PRO A 187 -11.03 -1.36 -96.13
C PRO A 187 -9.97 -1.59 -95.05
N THR A 188 -9.53 -0.52 -94.41
CA THR A 188 -8.65 -0.62 -93.24
C THR A 188 -9.50 -0.91 -92.01
N VAL A 189 -9.14 -1.95 -91.24
CA VAL A 189 -9.71 -2.26 -89.93
C VAL A 189 -8.57 -2.23 -88.93
N GLU A 190 -8.70 -1.41 -87.90
CA GLU A 190 -7.66 -1.14 -86.91
C GLU A 190 -8.27 -1.28 -85.50
N ALA A 191 -7.78 -2.26 -84.73
CA ALA A 191 -8.11 -2.35 -83.31
C ALA A 191 -7.22 -1.38 -82.52
N LYS A 192 -7.80 -0.72 -81.53
CA LYS A 192 -7.12 0.23 -80.64
C LYS A 192 -6.87 -0.43 -79.29
N ASP A 193 -5.86 0.07 -78.58
CA ASP A 193 -5.46 -0.44 -77.26
C ASP A 193 -6.55 -0.25 -76.18
N ASN A 194 -7.56 0.58 -76.45
CA ASN A 194 -8.73 0.81 -75.59
C ASN A 194 -9.93 -0.13 -75.91
N GLY A 195 -9.70 -1.24 -76.61
CA GLY A 195 -10.73 -2.23 -77.01
C GLY A 195 -11.57 -1.83 -78.23
N SER A 196 -11.68 -0.54 -78.57
CA SER A 196 -12.49 -0.09 -79.71
C SER A 196 -11.88 -0.48 -81.07
N VAL A 197 -12.71 -0.59 -82.10
CA VAL A 197 -12.27 -0.95 -83.46
C VAL A 197 -12.70 0.12 -84.47
N GLU A 198 -11.74 0.69 -85.18
CA GLU A 198 -11.96 1.66 -86.26
C GLU A 198 -11.97 0.96 -87.63
N VAL A 199 -12.94 1.32 -88.47
CA VAL A 199 -13.06 0.88 -89.86
C VAL A 199 -13.03 2.11 -90.76
N THR A 200 -12.06 2.16 -91.68
CA THR A 200 -11.93 3.24 -92.66
C THR A 200 -12.25 2.70 -94.07
N PRO A 201 -13.24 3.27 -94.78
CA PRO A 201 -13.51 2.93 -96.18
C PRO A 201 -12.27 3.15 -97.07
N PRO A 202 -12.13 2.40 -98.18
CA PRO A 202 -11.07 2.63 -99.14
C PRO A 202 -11.23 3.99 -99.84
N ALA A 203 -10.12 4.52 -100.37
CA ALA A 203 -10.08 5.84 -100.99
C ALA A 203 -10.62 5.86 -102.45
N ASP A 204 -11.04 4.72 -102.99
CA ASP A 204 -11.58 4.61 -104.36
C ASP A 204 -12.86 5.45 -104.49
N ALA A 205 -12.87 6.34 -105.49
CA ALA A 205 -13.86 7.42 -105.58
C ALA A 205 -15.31 6.93 -105.76
N ASP A 206 -15.47 5.77 -106.40
CA ASP A 206 -16.69 5.03 -106.71
C ASP A 206 -17.11 4.03 -105.62
N THR A 207 -16.41 3.99 -104.47
CA THR A 207 -16.85 3.19 -103.32
C THR A 207 -18.23 3.66 -102.85
N LYS A 208 -19.20 2.73 -102.87
CA LYS A 208 -20.62 2.98 -102.58
C LYS A 208 -21.04 2.49 -101.20
N SER A 209 -20.52 1.35 -100.75
CA SER A 209 -20.86 0.80 -99.43
C SER A 209 -19.74 -0.04 -98.83
N VAL A 210 -19.68 -0.08 -97.49
CA VAL A 210 -18.82 -0.98 -96.71
C VAL A 210 -19.70 -1.79 -95.75
N GLU A 211 -19.62 -3.12 -95.84
CA GLU A 211 -20.27 -4.03 -94.89
C GLU A 211 -19.26 -4.43 -93.80
N VAL A 212 -19.65 -4.29 -92.53
CA VAL A 212 -18.81 -4.54 -91.35
C VAL A 212 -19.48 -5.62 -90.49
N SER A 213 -18.78 -6.72 -90.21
CA SER A 213 -19.26 -7.82 -89.35
C SER A 213 -18.41 -7.93 -88.09
N TYR A 214 -19.06 -8.06 -86.93
CA TYR A 214 -18.42 -8.19 -85.61
C TYR A 214 -19.28 -9.07 -84.69
N THR A 215 -18.77 -9.44 -83.52
CA THR A 215 -19.55 -10.12 -82.47
C THR A 215 -19.77 -9.12 -81.33
N ASP A 216 -20.99 -9.01 -80.80
CA ASP A 216 -21.26 -8.17 -79.62
C ASP A 216 -20.84 -8.85 -78.32
N GLU A 217 -20.78 -8.09 -77.23
CA GLU A 217 -20.45 -8.53 -75.87
C GLU A 217 -21.32 -9.71 -75.35
N ALA A 218 -22.49 -9.94 -75.94
CA ALA A 218 -23.35 -11.08 -75.61
C ALA A 218 -23.02 -12.34 -76.46
N GLY A 219 -21.93 -12.33 -77.23
CA GLY A 219 -21.53 -13.40 -78.15
C GLY A 219 -22.40 -13.49 -79.40
N THR A 220 -23.19 -12.46 -79.71
CA THR A 220 -24.13 -12.47 -80.85
C THR A 220 -23.51 -11.78 -82.08
N PRO A 221 -23.45 -12.45 -83.25
CA PRO A 221 -22.97 -11.83 -84.48
C PRO A 221 -23.83 -10.64 -84.93
N LYS A 222 -23.18 -9.55 -85.34
CA LYS A 222 -23.76 -8.31 -85.84
C LYS A 222 -23.21 -7.96 -87.22
N THR A 223 -23.98 -7.17 -87.96
CA THR A 223 -23.56 -6.60 -89.23
C THR A 223 -24.03 -5.15 -89.31
N ALA A 224 -23.14 -4.24 -89.72
CA ALA A 224 -23.43 -2.85 -90.03
C ALA A 224 -23.08 -2.59 -91.50
N THR A 225 -23.93 -1.82 -92.19
CA THR A 225 -23.73 -1.44 -93.60
C THR A 225 -23.60 0.07 -93.67
N LEU A 226 -22.40 0.53 -94.00
CA LEU A 226 -22.07 1.93 -94.25
C LEU A 226 -22.37 2.21 -95.72
N THR A 227 -23.19 3.22 -96.03
CA THR A 227 -23.59 3.57 -97.40
C THR A 227 -23.32 5.04 -97.68
N LYS A 228 -22.62 5.32 -98.80
CA LYS A 228 -22.33 6.65 -99.31
C LYS A 228 -23.52 7.18 -100.12
N GLY A 229 -24.03 8.34 -99.75
CA GLY A 229 -25.13 9.03 -100.43
C GLY A 229 -24.67 9.84 -101.64
N ASN A 230 -25.63 10.23 -102.48
CA ASN A 230 -25.40 11.07 -103.67
C ASN A 230 -24.94 12.51 -103.31
N ASP A 231 -25.08 12.91 -102.04
CA ASP A 231 -24.58 14.15 -101.46
C ASP A 231 -23.12 14.04 -100.96
N GLY A 232 -22.53 12.83 -101.03
CA GLY A 232 -21.18 12.52 -100.56
C GLY A 232 -21.11 12.07 -99.10
N ASN A 233 -22.20 12.18 -98.34
CA ASN A 233 -22.22 11.81 -96.91
C ASN A 233 -22.44 10.30 -96.74
N TRP A 234 -21.88 9.73 -95.67
CA TRP A 234 -22.05 8.34 -95.28
C TRP A 234 -23.15 8.17 -94.23
N THR A 235 -23.83 7.02 -94.28
CA THR A 235 -24.88 6.62 -93.33
C THR A 235 -24.68 5.18 -92.87
N SER A 236 -24.99 4.86 -91.61
CA SER A 236 -24.97 3.49 -91.05
C SER A 236 -26.40 3.01 -90.83
N ASN A 237 -26.65 1.72 -91.09
CA ASN A 237 -27.92 1.07 -90.71
C ASN A 237 -27.95 0.57 -89.25
N ASN A 238 -26.82 0.63 -88.54
CA ASN A 238 -26.67 0.15 -87.17
C ASN A 238 -26.29 1.32 -86.25
N PRO A 239 -27.11 1.67 -85.24
CA PRO A 239 -26.84 2.78 -84.34
C PRO A 239 -25.71 2.51 -83.33
N ASP A 240 -25.33 1.24 -83.11
CA ASP A 240 -24.25 0.86 -82.20
C ASP A 240 -22.86 1.11 -82.82
N VAL A 241 -22.79 1.43 -84.13
CA VAL A 241 -21.57 1.76 -84.85
C VAL A 241 -21.54 3.26 -85.11
N ALA A 242 -20.70 3.99 -84.39
CA ALA A 242 -20.51 5.41 -84.58
C ALA A 242 -19.87 5.67 -85.95
N LEU A 243 -20.38 6.66 -86.69
CA LEU A 243 -19.96 6.95 -88.06
C LEU A 243 -19.74 8.45 -88.23
N ASP A 244 -18.58 8.84 -88.78
CA ASP A 244 -18.37 10.19 -89.33
C ASP A 244 -19.03 10.28 -90.72
N PRO A 245 -20.08 11.10 -90.91
CA PRO A 245 -20.75 11.23 -92.20
C PRO A 245 -19.85 11.80 -93.30
N ALA A 246 -18.83 12.61 -92.98
CA ALA A 246 -18.01 13.28 -93.99
C ALA A 246 -16.93 12.35 -94.58
N THR A 247 -16.35 11.47 -93.76
CA THR A 247 -15.27 10.56 -94.19
C THR A 247 -15.73 9.13 -94.41
N GLY A 248 -16.84 8.72 -93.79
CA GLY A 248 -17.29 7.33 -93.75
C GLY A 248 -16.51 6.46 -92.76
N LYS A 249 -15.59 7.05 -91.98
CA LYS A 249 -14.86 6.35 -90.92
C LYS A 249 -15.86 5.95 -89.82
N ALA A 250 -15.88 4.66 -89.50
CA ALA A 250 -16.72 4.09 -88.47
C ALA A 250 -15.89 3.62 -87.27
N THR A 251 -16.46 3.70 -86.08
CA THR A 251 -15.89 3.18 -84.84
C THR A 251 -16.92 2.28 -84.18
N ILE A 252 -16.54 1.05 -83.88
CA ILE A 252 -17.29 0.16 -82.99
C ILE A 252 -16.74 0.43 -81.58
N PRO A 253 -17.57 0.95 -80.65
CA PRO A 253 -17.16 1.15 -79.26
C PRO A 253 -16.75 -0.16 -78.61
N ALA A 254 -15.84 -0.09 -77.65
CA ALA A 254 -15.31 -1.27 -76.95
C ALA A 254 -16.43 -2.05 -76.24
N ASP A 255 -17.34 -1.34 -75.53
CA ASP A 255 -18.55 -1.86 -74.88
C ASP A 255 -19.66 -2.35 -75.84
N LYS A 256 -19.33 -2.54 -77.13
CA LYS A 256 -20.22 -3.04 -78.19
C LYS A 256 -19.60 -4.17 -79.01
N VAL A 257 -18.35 -4.53 -78.78
CA VAL A 257 -17.65 -5.62 -79.48
C VAL A 257 -16.98 -6.56 -78.49
N GLN A 258 -17.11 -7.87 -78.69
CA GLN A 258 -16.50 -8.86 -77.81
C GLN A 258 -14.97 -8.84 -77.94
N ASP A 259 -14.27 -8.72 -76.81
CA ASP A 259 -12.82 -8.82 -76.68
C ASP A 259 -12.22 -10.01 -77.46
N GLY A 260 -11.14 -9.76 -78.20
CA GLY A 260 -10.44 -10.76 -79.01
C GLY A 260 -11.23 -11.31 -80.22
N SER A 261 -12.49 -10.93 -80.42
CA SER A 261 -13.31 -11.41 -81.53
C SER A 261 -12.93 -10.74 -82.87
N PRO A 262 -13.06 -11.43 -84.02
CA PRO A 262 -12.67 -10.90 -85.31
C PRO A 262 -13.71 -9.92 -85.88
N VAL A 263 -13.29 -8.67 -86.10
CA VAL A 263 -14.02 -7.67 -86.88
C VAL A 263 -13.56 -7.73 -88.34
N LYS A 264 -14.51 -7.75 -89.27
CA LYS A 264 -14.25 -7.77 -90.72
C LYS A 264 -14.99 -6.65 -91.44
N ALA A 265 -14.41 -6.11 -92.51
CA ALA A 265 -15.03 -5.07 -93.33
C ALA A 265 -14.80 -5.30 -94.83
N LYS A 266 -15.81 -5.05 -95.68
CA LYS A 266 -15.75 -5.30 -97.12
C LYS A 266 -16.40 -4.18 -97.94
N ALA A 267 -15.68 -3.62 -98.90
CA ALA A 267 -16.18 -2.54 -99.76
C ALA A 267 -16.85 -3.05 -101.05
N THR A 268 -17.80 -2.27 -101.58
CA THR A 268 -18.47 -2.46 -102.88
C THR A 268 -18.59 -1.12 -103.60
N ASP A 269 -18.34 -1.09 -104.91
CA ASP A 269 -18.45 0.11 -105.75
C ASP A 269 -19.88 0.38 -106.30
N GLU A 270 -20.03 1.45 -107.09
CA GLU A 270 -21.26 1.75 -107.83
C GLU A 270 -21.63 0.71 -108.91
N SER A 271 -20.64 0.04 -109.50
CA SER A 271 -20.79 -1.01 -110.53
C SER A 271 -21.25 -2.36 -109.97
N GLY A 272 -21.12 -2.57 -108.65
CA GLY A 272 -21.40 -3.81 -107.94
C GLY A 272 -20.21 -4.77 -107.80
N ASN A 273 -18.96 -4.35 -108.07
CA ASN A 273 -17.79 -5.19 -107.78
C ASN A 273 -17.40 -5.06 -106.28
N THR A 274 -16.97 -6.16 -105.68
CA THR A 274 -16.66 -6.25 -104.23
C THR A 274 -15.16 -6.42 -103.99
N GLY A 275 -14.58 -5.60 -103.12
CA GLY A 275 -13.16 -5.64 -102.74
C GLY A 275 -12.77 -6.80 -101.81
N GLU A 276 -11.49 -6.88 -101.48
CA GLU A 276 -10.97 -7.79 -100.45
C GLU A 276 -11.38 -7.35 -99.03
N GLU A 277 -11.36 -8.30 -98.08
CA GLU A 277 -11.83 -8.08 -96.71
C GLU A 277 -10.74 -7.51 -95.79
N GLY A 278 -11.04 -6.38 -95.16
CA GLY A 278 -10.37 -5.88 -93.95
C GLY A 278 -10.65 -6.79 -92.76
N THR A 279 -9.65 -7.04 -91.91
CA THR A 279 -9.76 -7.93 -90.75
C THR A 279 -8.82 -7.49 -89.63
N ALA A 280 -9.35 -7.36 -88.41
CA ALA A 280 -8.57 -7.27 -87.17
C ALA A 280 -9.33 -7.99 -86.05
N ASN A 281 -8.65 -8.39 -84.97
CA ASN A 281 -9.33 -8.84 -83.75
C ASN A 281 -9.49 -7.63 -82.83
N ALA A 282 -10.63 -7.50 -82.15
CA ALA A 282 -10.83 -6.46 -81.14
C ALA A 282 -9.76 -6.57 -80.02
N GLY A 283 -9.33 -5.43 -79.49
CA GLY A 283 -8.49 -5.39 -78.29
C GLY A 283 -9.28 -5.83 -77.06
N ASN A 284 -8.62 -5.93 -75.90
CA ASN A 284 -9.35 -6.11 -74.64
C ASN A 284 -9.95 -4.78 -74.18
N ASN A 285 -11.12 -4.82 -73.56
CA ASN A 285 -11.59 -3.75 -72.70
C ASN A 285 -10.58 -3.54 -71.57
N VAL A 286 -10.03 -2.34 -71.45
CA VAL A 286 -9.11 -2.02 -70.34
C VAL A 286 -9.93 -1.74 -69.09
N ASP A 287 -9.95 -2.72 -68.19
CA ASP A 287 -10.55 -2.57 -66.88
C ASP A 287 -9.66 -1.69 -66.00
N HIS A 288 -10.01 -0.41 -65.92
CA HIS A 288 -9.33 0.56 -65.06
C HIS A 288 -9.98 0.70 -63.68
N THR A 289 -10.95 -0.15 -63.30
CA THR A 289 -11.59 -0.04 -61.99
C THR A 289 -10.84 -0.86 -60.95
N VAL A 290 -9.74 -0.27 -60.45
CA VAL A 290 -9.01 -0.77 -59.28
C VAL A 290 -10.01 -1.05 -58.13
N PRO A 291 -9.91 -2.18 -57.42
CA PRO A 291 -10.70 -2.43 -56.23
C PRO A 291 -10.50 -1.31 -55.21
N ASN A 292 -11.51 -1.05 -54.38
CA ASN A 292 -11.38 -0.08 -53.30
C ASN A 292 -10.18 -0.44 -52.40
N ALA A 293 -9.52 0.57 -51.83
CA ALA A 293 -8.50 0.33 -50.83
C ALA A 293 -9.09 -0.49 -49.67
N PRO A 294 -8.38 -1.53 -49.20
CA PRO A 294 -8.88 -2.42 -48.16
C PRO A 294 -8.84 -1.72 -46.80
N GLU A 295 -9.82 -1.97 -45.93
CA GLU A 295 -9.72 -1.56 -44.53
C GLU A 295 -8.93 -2.64 -43.76
N VAL A 296 -7.92 -2.22 -43.00
CA VAL A 296 -7.21 -3.11 -42.06
C VAL A 296 -7.29 -2.52 -40.65
N THR A 297 -7.66 -3.35 -39.69
CA THR A 297 -7.93 -2.94 -38.31
C THR A 297 -7.39 -3.95 -37.32
N SER A 298 -6.56 -3.49 -36.40
CA SER A 298 -6.06 -4.28 -35.26
C SER A 298 -7.13 -4.42 -34.18
N SER A 299 -7.22 -5.61 -33.59
CA SER A 299 -8.07 -5.90 -32.44
C SER A 299 -7.51 -5.26 -31.17
N THR A 300 -8.39 -4.68 -30.35
CA THR A 300 -8.00 -4.10 -29.06
C THR A 300 -8.08 -5.12 -27.91
N THR A 301 -8.43 -6.38 -28.16
CA THR A 301 -8.73 -7.37 -27.11
C THR A 301 -8.06 -8.74 -27.25
N ASP A 302 -7.79 -9.21 -28.48
CA ASP A 302 -7.36 -10.60 -28.73
C ASP A 302 -6.09 -10.73 -29.58
N GLY A 303 -5.35 -9.63 -29.82
CA GLY A 303 -4.09 -9.68 -30.59
C GLY A 303 -4.27 -9.73 -32.12
N SER A 304 -5.46 -10.11 -32.62
CA SER A 304 -5.68 -10.37 -34.05
C SER A 304 -5.69 -9.11 -34.93
N VAL A 305 -5.45 -9.30 -36.24
CA VAL A 305 -5.56 -8.23 -37.25
C VAL A 305 -6.60 -8.61 -38.31
N THR A 306 -7.63 -7.79 -38.46
CA THR A 306 -8.70 -8.00 -39.45
C THR A 306 -8.39 -7.25 -40.75
N VAL A 307 -8.40 -7.96 -41.87
CA VAL A 307 -8.29 -7.41 -43.23
C VAL A 307 -9.65 -7.53 -43.92
N GLN A 308 -10.30 -6.40 -44.21
CA GLN A 308 -11.53 -6.40 -45.00
C GLN A 308 -11.22 -6.49 -46.49
N VAL A 309 -11.96 -7.35 -47.20
CA VAL A 309 -11.84 -7.51 -48.64
C VAL A 309 -12.76 -6.54 -49.38
N PRO A 310 -12.30 -5.91 -50.49
CA PRO A 310 -13.07 -4.89 -51.20
C PRO A 310 -14.39 -5.42 -51.79
N SER A 311 -15.47 -4.67 -51.59
CA SER A 311 -16.83 -5.04 -52.01
C SER A 311 -17.11 -4.85 -53.52
N ASN A 312 -16.29 -4.05 -54.21
CA ASN A 312 -16.36 -3.84 -55.66
C ASN A 312 -15.45 -4.78 -56.47
N ALA A 313 -14.72 -5.70 -55.83
CA ALA A 313 -13.83 -6.63 -56.50
C ALA A 313 -14.56 -7.65 -57.37
N LYS A 314 -13.99 -7.88 -58.55
CA LYS A 314 -14.39 -8.84 -59.57
C LYS A 314 -13.55 -10.11 -59.45
N THR A 315 -14.00 -11.18 -60.07
CA THR A 315 -13.24 -12.45 -60.11
C THR A 315 -11.87 -12.23 -60.77
N GLY A 316 -10.81 -12.66 -60.09
CA GLY A 316 -9.42 -12.45 -60.50
C GLY A 316 -8.70 -11.31 -59.79
N ASP A 317 -9.43 -10.39 -59.13
CA ASP A 317 -8.82 -9.35 -58.31
C ASP A 317 -8.16 -9.95 -57.05
N MET A 318 -7.16 -9.24 -56.54
CA MET A 318 -6.25 -9.72 -55.49
C MET A 318 -6.21 -8.74 -54.30
N VAL A 319 -6.00 -9.28 -53.10
CA VAL A 319 -5.55 -8.52 -51.91
C VAL A 319 -4.19 -9.08 -51.51
N GLU A 320 -3.15 -8.27 -51.59
CA GLU A 320 -1.82 -8.61 -51.07
C GLU A 320 -1.68 -8.08 -49.64
N VAL A 321 -1.48 -9.00 -48.71
CA VAL A 321 -1.29 -8.76 -47.28
C VAL A 321 0.16 -9.07 -46.96
N THR A 322 0.94 -8.08 -46.53
CA THR A 322 2.31 -8.29 -46.06
C THR A 322 2.37 -8.22 -44.54
N ILE A 323 2.91 -9.26 -43.91
CA ILE A 323 3.09 -9.41 -42.46
C ILE A 323 4.50 -9.90 -42.13
N THR A 324 4.98 -9.62 -40.92
CA THR A 324 6.09 -10.38 -40.31
C THR A 324 5.50 -11.55 -39.53
N PRO A 325 5.82 -12.82 -39.86
CA PRO A 325 5.35 -13.96 -39.08
C PRO A 325 5.96 -13.99 -37.67
N ASP A 326 5.17 -14.28 -36.63
CA ASP A 326 5.72 -14.57 -35.29
C ASP A 326 6.62 -15.80 -35.39
N THR A 327 7.85 -15.68 -34.90
CA THR A 327 8.78 -16.81 -34.83
C THR A 327 9.57 -16.82 -33.52
N VAL A 328 9.68 -17.99 -32.90
CA VAL A 328 10.48 -18.21 -31.68
C VAL A 328 11.94 -17.73 -31.80
N SER A 329 12.50 -17.72 -33.02
CA SER A 329 13.86 -17.25 -33.33
C SER A 329 14.00 -15.73 -33.44
N GLY A 330 12.90 -14.98 -33.53
CA GLY A 330 12.90 -13.52 -33.62
C GLY A 330 13.79 -12.98 -34.74
N ASN A 331 13.69 -13.55 -35.94
CA ASN A 331 14.48 -13.17 -37.14
C ASN A 331 13.65 -13.39 -38.43
N ALA A 332 12.32 -13.31 -38.33
CA ALA A 332 11.45 -13.48 -39.48
C ALA A 332 11.58 -12.30 -40.46
N THR A 333 11.74 -12.60 -41.74
CA THR A 333 11.57 -11.62 -42.81
C THR A 333 10.09 -11.48 -43.15
N PRO A 334 9.58 -10.28 -43.47
CA PRO A 334 8.20 -10.10 -43.93
C PRO A 334 7.87 -11.01 -45.12
N ILE A 335 6.65 -11.56 -45.12
CA ILE A 335 6.08 -12.34 -46.21
C ILE A 335 4.87 -11.61 -46.78
N THR A 336 4.63 -11.75 -48.08
CA THR A 336 3.40 -11.30 -48.74
C THR A 336 2.53 -12.53 -49.01
N VAL A 337 1.25 -12.43 -48.66
CA VAL A 337 0.21 -13.45 -48.81
C VAL A 337 -0.91 -12.87 -49.66
N THR A 338 -1.39 -13.64 -50.63
CA THR A 338 -2.35 -13.19 -51.64
C THR A 338 -3.71 -13.83 -51.43
N LEU A 339 -4.75 -13.02 -51.23
CA LEU A 339 -6.16 -13.44 -51.36
C LEU A 339 -6.64 -13.15 -52.79
N THR A 340 -7.11 -14.15 -53.53
CA THR A 340 -7.66 -13.98 -54.90
C THR A 340 -9.17 -14.21 -54.93
N LYS A 341 -9.93 -13.28 -55.53
CA LYS A 341 -11.39 -13.35 -55.65
C LYS A 341 -11.83 -14.43 -56.62
N GLN A 342 -12.67 -15.34 -56.15
CA GLN A 342 -13.19 -16.46 -56.94
C GLN A 342 -14.54 -16.14 -57.63
N ALA A 343 -14.92 -17.00 -58.58
CA ALA A 343 -16.18 -16.89 -59.32
C ALA A 343 -17.42 -17.23 -58.48
N ASP A 344 -17.25 -17.93 -57.36
CA ASP A 344 -18.32 -18.32 -56.43
C ASP A 344 -18.56 -17.29 -55.31
N GLY A 345 -17.81 -16.18 -55.30
CA GLY A 345 -17.91 -15.13 -54.28
C GLY A 345 -16.87 -15.24 -53.15
N SER A 346 -16.19 -16.38 -53.00
CA SER A 346 -15.13 -16.55 -51.99
C SER A 346 -13.82 -15.84 -52.35
N TRP A 347 -12.89 -15.79 -51.40
CA TRP A 347 -11.47 -15.44 -51.63
C TRP A 347 -10.56 -16.56 -51.14
N THR A 348 -9.62 -16.95 -52.00
CA THR A 348 -8.63 -18.00 -51.70
C THR A 348 -7.26 -17.40 -51.40
N SER A 349 -6.67 -17.80 -50.28
CA SER A 349 -5.31 -17.49 -49.87
C SER A 349 -4.30 -18.42 -50.51
N ASP A 350 -3.16 -17.88 -50.97
CA ASP A 350 -1.98 -18.68 -51.31
C ASP A 350 -1.22 -19.23 -50.08
N ASN A 351 -1.51 -18.70 -48.88
CA ASN A 351 -1.01 -19.18 -47.59
C ASN A 351 -2.08 -19.09 -46.49
N GLU A 352 -3.07 -19.98 -46.55
CA GLU A 352 -4.18 -20.10 -45.59
C GLU A 352 -3.73 -20.22 -44.12
N SER A 353 -2.53 -20.74 -43.87
CA SER A 353 -1.97 -20.87 -42.51
C SER A 353 -1.57 -19.53 -41.88
N ALA A 354 -1.31 -18.50 -42.70
CA ALA A 354 -0.92 -17.17 -42.25
C ALA A 354 -2.05 -16.14 -42.39
N VAL A 355 -2.74 -16.12 -43.54
CA VAL A 355 -3.94 -15.31 -43.78
C VAL A 355 -5.05 -16.25 -44.25
N PRO A 356 -6.09 -16.51 -43.45
CA PRO A 356 -7.16 -17.45 -43.80
C PRO A 356 -7.97 -17.08 -45.06
N ASN A 357 -8.60 -18.09 -45.65
CA ASN A 357 -9.59 -17.92 -46.72
C ASN A 357 -10.83 -17.14 -46.24
N VAL A 358 -11.46 -16.38 -47.14
CA VAL A 358 -12.76 -15.71 -46.88
C VAL A 358 -13.85 -16.47 -47.63
N LYS A 359 -14.87 -16.99 -46.94
CA LYS A 359 -15.93 -17.78 -47.60
C LYS A 359 -16.92 -16.88 -48.34
N ASP A 360 -17.72 -17.47 -49.23
CA ASP A 360 -18.85 -16.75 -49.82
C ASP A 360 -19.80 -16.23 -48.72
N GLY A 361 -20.22 -14.97 -48.86
CA GLY A 361 -20.98 -14.22 -47.85
C GLY A 361 -20.17 -13.58 -46.71
N GLU A 362 -18.88 -13.89 -46.55
CA GLU A 362 -17.97 -13.24 -45.59
C GLU A 362 -17.23 -12.05 -46.27
N ASN A 363 -16.84 -11.02 -45.51
CA ASN A 363 -16.25 -9.78 -46.03
C ASN A 363 -14.88 -9.41 -45.40
N SER A 364 -14.27 -10.30 -44.63
CA SER A 364 -12.94 -10.11 -44.06
C SER A 364 -12.21 -11.43 -43.83
N SER A 365 -10.88 -11.36 -43.78
CA SER A 365 -10.01 -12.38 -43.20
C SER A 365 -9.47 -11.87 -41.86
N ILE A 366 -9.28 -12.77 -40.91
CA ILE A 366 -8.70 -12.46 -39.60
C ILE A 366 -7.36 -13.18 -39.52
N ILE A 367 -6.28 -12.41 -39.41
CA ILE A 367 -4.93 -12.89 -39.14
C ILE A 367 -4.88 -13.19 -37.64
N PRO A 368 -4.67 -14.46 -37.23
CA PRO A 368 -4.56 -14.81 -35.81
C PRO A 368 -3.34 -14.13 -35.18
N GLU A 369 -3.47 -13.83 -33.90
CA GLU A 369 -2.41 -13.30 -33.04
C GLU A 369 -1.13 -14.16 -33.12
N ASP A 370 -1.26 -15.49 -33.07
CA ASP A 370 -0.14 -16.44 -33.15
C ASP A 370 0.43 -16.64 -34.58
N LYS A 371 0.13 -15.74 -35.52
CA LYS A 371 0.64 -15.74 -36.91
C LYS A 371 1.33 -14.45 -37.34
N VAL A 372 1.26 -13.39 -36.55
CA VAL A 372 1.88 -12.09 -36.85
C VAL A 372 2.71 -11.64 -35.64
N GLU A 373 3.97 -11.28 -35.85
CA GLU A 373 4.83 -10.78 -34.77
C GLU A 373 4.23 -9.47 -34.23
N ASP A 374 3.98 -9.42 -32.93
CA ASP A 374 3.53 -8.23 -32.22
C ASP A 374 4.36 -7.00 -32.58
N LEU A 375 3.69 -5.86 -32.70
CA LEU A 375 4.27 -4.56 -33.04
C LEU A 375 4.92 -4.48 -34.44
N SER A 376 4.80 -5.53 -35.26
CA SER A 376 5.19 -5.48 -36.68
C SER A 376 4.15 -4.76 -37.54
N LYS A 377 4.59 -4.19 -38.66
CA LYS A 377 3.71 -3.53 -39.64
C LYS A 377 2.97 -4.57 -40.46
N VAL A 378 1.63 -4.52 -40.42
CA VAL A 378 0.75 -5.21 -41.37
C VAL A 378 0.38 -4.22 -42.45
N THR A 379 0.67 -4.56 -43.71
CA THR A 379 0.39 -3.68 -44.86
C THR A 379 -0.46 -4.40 -45.89
N VAL A 380 -1.45 -3.70 -46.44
CA VAL A 380 -2.43 -4.29 -47.35
C VAL A 380 -2.59 -3.39 -48.58
N VAL A 381 -2.60 -4.01 -49.75
CA VAL A 381 -2.90 -3.36 -51.04
C VAL A 381 -3.80 -4.27 -51.87
N THR A 382 -4.78 -3.70 -52.58
CA THR A 382 -5.58 -4.47 -53.54
C THR A 382 -5.06 -4.26 -54.95
N LYS A 383 -5.15 -5.29 -55.79
CA LYS A 383 -4.80 -5.25 -57.21
C LYS A 383 -5.98 -5.72 -58.05
N ASP A 384 -6.22 -5.08 -59.18
CA ASP A 384 -7.06 -5.69 -60.21
C ASP A 384 -6.32 -6.83 -60.94
N ALA A 385 -7.05 -7.59 -61.75
CA ALA A 385 -6.49 -8.65 -62.60
C ALA A 385 -5.44 -8.17 -63.64
N MET A 386 -5.25 -6.85 -63.83
CA MET A 386 -4.21 -6.27 -64.69
C MET A 386 -2.97 -5.80 -63.90
N GLY A 387 -3.03 -5.82 -62.57
CA GLY A 387 -1.95 -5.45 -61.66
C GLY A 387 -1.98 -4.00 -61.17
N ASN A 388 -3.02 -3.21 -61.49
CA ASN A 388 -3.15 -1.84 -60.99
C ASN A 388 -3.47 -1.86 -59.49
N THR A 389 -2.72 -1.12 -58.68
CA THR A 389 -2.80 -1.15 -57.21
C THR A 389 -3.68 -0.04 -56.62
N SER A 390 -4.37 -0.34 -55.52
CA SER A 390 -4.95 0.70 -54.64
C SER A 390 -3.86 1.49 -53.91
N ASN A 391 -4.28 2.54 -53.20
CA ASN A 391 -3.47 3.06 -52.09
C ASN A 391 -3.15 1.92 -51.12
N LYS A 392 -1.89 1.88 -50.65
CA LYS A 392 -1.44 1.02 -49.56
C LYS A 392 -2.08 1.50 -48.26
N VAL A 393 -2.63 0.58 -47.47
CA VAL A 393 -3.10 0.84 -46.10
C VAL A 393 -2.23 0.03 -45.15
N GLU A 394 -1.93 0.55 -43.96
CA GLU A 394 -1.12 -0.14 -42.97
C GLU A 394 -1.65 0.05 -41.55
N THR A 395 -1.34 -0.93 -40.70
CA THR A 395 -1.59 -0.89 -39.25
C THR A 395 -0.46 -1.62 -38.53
N ILE A 396 -0.42 -1.53 -37.20
CA ILE A 396 0.54 -2.25 -36.37
C ILE A 396 -0.17 -3.42 -35.69
N ALA A 397 0.44 -4.61 -35.74
CA ALA A 397 -0.02 -5.75 -34.96
C ALA A 397 -0.01 -5.40 -33.46
N PRO A 398 -1.13 -5.52 -32.74
CA PRO A 398 -1.19 -5.18 -31.32
C PRO A 398 -0.34 -6.17 -30.48
N LEU A 399 -0.06 -5.83 -29.23
CA LEU A 399 0.55 -6.78 -28.30
C LEU A 399 -0.47 -7.88 -27.96
N ASP A 400 -0.11 -9.14 -28.22
CA ASP A 400 -0.88 -10.34 -27.97
C ASP A 400 -1.00 -10.61 -26.45
N PRO A 401 -2.22 -10.86 -25.92
CA PRO A 401 -2.41 -11.31 -24.55
C PRO A 401 -1.48 -12.45 -24.08
N ALA A 402 -1.08 -13.38 -24.95
CA ALA A 402 -0.19 -14.49 -24.59
C ALA A 402 1.26 -14.05 -24.29
N LYS A 403 1.64 -12.80 -24.61
CA LYS A 403 2.89 -12.20 -24.13
C LYS A 403 2.87 -11.89 -22.62
N LEU A 404 1.70 -11.96 -21.98
CA LEU A 404 1.55 -11.94 -20.52
C LEU A 404 1.18 -13.33 -20.00
N SER A 405 1.88 -13.75 -18.95
CA SER A 405 1.70 -15.05 -18.28
C SER A 405 1.82 -14.89 -16.76
N VAL A 406 1.48 -15.94 -16.01
CA VAL A 406 1.80 -16.03 -14.59
C VAL A 406 2.77 -17.20 -14.41
N ASN A 407 3.84 -17.00 -13.64
CA ASN A 407 4.83 -18.04 -13.36
C ASN A 407 4.44 -18.90 -12.15
N GLU A 408 5.23 -19.94 -11.86
CA GLU A 408 5.01 -20.87 -10.74
C GLU A 408 5.01 -20.19 -9.35
N GLU A 409 5.55 -18.97 -9.23
CA GLU A 409 5.53 -18.18 -7.98
C GLU A 409 4.33 -17.22 -7.88
N GLY A 410 3.36 -17.29 -8.80
CA GLY A 410 2.19 -16.40 -8.86
C GLY A 410 2.47 -15.00 -9.43
N ASN A 411 3.68 -14.76 -9.94
CA ASN A 411 4.08 -13.43 -10.44
C ASN A 411 3.74 -13.24 -11.92
N VAL A 412 3.32 -12.03 -12.29
CA VAL A 412 3.01 -11.67 -13.68
C VAL A 412 4.28 -11.47 -14.49
N VAL A 413 4.42 -12.23 -15.59
CA VAL A 413 5.57 -12.20 -16.49
C VAL A 413 5.16 -11.66 -17.85
N LEU A 414 5.87 -10.63 -18.31
CA LEU A 414 5.80 -10.05 -19.64
C LEU A 414 6.97 -10.53 -20.50
N THR A 415 6.68 -11.02 -21.71
CA THR A 415 7.69 -11.34 -22.73
C THR A 415 7.57 -10.35 -23.89
N LEU A 416 8.54 -9.46 -24.03
CA LEU A 416 8.56 -8.46 -25.10
C LEU A 416 8.92 -9.07 -26.47
N PRO A 417 8.33 -8.58 -27.58
CA PRO A 417 8.68 -9.03 -28.93
C PRO A 417 10.16 -8.79 -29.27
N LYS A 418 10.66 -9.59 -30.22
CA LYS A 418 12.10 -9.60 -30.57
C LYS A 418 12.40 -8.68 -31.75
N GLN A 419 11.47 -8.61 -32.71
CA GLN A 419 11.63 -7.84 -33.95
C GLN A 419 10.89 -6.49 -33.89
N VAL A 420 11.42 -5.57 -33.08
CA VAL A 420 10.92 -4.19 -32.94
C VAL A 420 12.01 -3.18 -33.33
N ASN A 421 11.59 -2.06 -33.95
CA ASN A 421 12.51 -1.02 -34.41
C ASN A 421 13.20 -0.33 -33.23
N GLU A 422 14.47 0.05 -33.41
CA GLU A 422 15.15 0.90 -32.43
C GLU A 422 14.48 2.27 -32.33
N GLY A 423 14.11 2.67 -31.12
CA GLY A 423 13.42 3.92 -30.80
C GLY A 423 11.92 3.77 -30.53
N ASP A 424 11.32 2.62 -30.84
CA ASP A 424 9.92 2.34 -30.51
C ASP A 424 9.74 2.15 -28.99
N LEU A 425 8.57 2.55 -28.50
CA LEU A 425 8.20 2.52 -27.09
C LEU A 425 6.88 1.76 -26.89
N ILE A 426 6.84 0.93 -25.85
CA ILE A 426 5.64 0.27 -25.33
C ILE A 426 5.34 0.90 -23.97
N TYR A 427 4.18 1.53 -23.83
CA TYR A 427 3.69 2.03 -22.56
C TYR A 427 2.63 1.09 -22.01
N LEU A 428 2.89 0.49 -20.85
CA LEU A 428 1.89 -0.24 -20.09
C LEU A 428 1.30 0.67 -19.02
N ASN A 429 -0.02 0.72 -18.96
CA ASN A 429 -0.78 1.37 -17.90
C ASN A 429 -1.71 0.34 -17.26
N ALA A 430 -1.49 0.06 -15.97
CA ALA A 430 -2.26 -0.90 -15.21
C ALA A 430 -3.38 -0.22 -14.40
N ILE A 431 -4.61 -0.72 -14.54
CA ILE A 431 -5.78 -0.26 -13.79
C ILE A 431 -6.09 -1.27 -12.69
N GLY A 432 -5.74 -0.92 -11.45
CA GLY A 432 -6.01 -1.72 -10.26
C GLY A 432 -4.78 -2.46 -9.73
N GLY A 433 -3.81 -1.71 -9.22
CA GLY A 433 -2.75 -2.25 -8.35
C GLY A 433 -3.28 -2.63 -6.97
N ASP A 434 -2.38 -3.12 -6.10
CA ASP A 434 -2.75 -3.54 -4.75
C ASP A 434 -3.27 -2.36 -3.91
N PRO A 435 -4.50 -2.40 -3.33
CA PRO A 435 -5.02 -1.31 -2.49
C PRO A 435 -4.23 -1.07 -1.19
N THR A 436 -3.18 -1.86 -0.94
CA THR A 436 -2.28 -1.78 0.22
C THR A 436 -1.14 -0.76 0.07
N TYR A 437 -0.89 -0.25 -1.15
CA TYR A 437 0.10 0.82 -1.36
C TYR A 437 -0.59 2.20 -1.44
N TYR A 438 -0.02 3.17 -0.73
CA TYR A 438 -0.57 4.52 -0.51
C TYR A 438 -0.75 5.40 -1.77
N TYR A 439 -0.40 4.89 -2.95
CA TYR A 439 -0.62 5.54 -4.24
C TYR A 439 -1.45 4.62 -5.13
N ASN A 440 -2.76 4.82 -5.10
CA ASN A 440 -3.72 4.14 -5.98
C ASN A 440 -3.71 4.79 -7.39
N GLU A 441 -2.49 5.02 -7.89
CA GLU A 441 -2.19 5.68 -9.15
C GLU A 441 -1.87 4.63 -10.22
N ALA A 442 -2.24 4.91 -11.47
CA ALA A 442 -1.97 4.04 -12.59
C ALA A 442 -0.45 3.84 -12.74
N ILE A 443 0.04 2.60 -12.64
CA ILE A 443 1.46 2.33 -12.83
C ILE A 443 1.76 2.45 -14.32
N GLY A 444 2.45 3.54 -14.68
CA GLY A 444 3.00 3.77 -16.02
C GLY A 444 4.39 3.15 -16.15
N ILE A 445 4.51 2.17 -17.04
CA ILE A 445 5.78 1.50 -17.37
C ILE A 445 6.09 1.76 -18.84
N GLU A 446 7.22 2.41 -19.11
CA GLU A 446 7.76 2.61 -20.45
C GLU A 446 8.85 1.57 -20.75
N PHE A 447 8.64 0.68 -21.72
CA PHE A 447 9.69 -0.13 -22.33
C PHE A 447 10.12 0.51 -23.64
N TYR A 448 11.42 0.77 -23.82
CA TYR A 448 11.95 1.41 -25.02
C TYR A 448 13.06 0.56 -25.66
N LYS A 449 12.96 0.37 -26.98
CA LYS A 449 13.90 -0.47 -27.73
C LYS A 449 15.15 0.33 -28.10
N THR A 450 16.31 -0.13 -27.64
CA THR A 450 17.63 0.46 -27.98
C THR A 450 18.42 -0.44 -28.93
N ALA A 451 19.50 0.08 -29.55
CA ALA A 451 20.50 -0.72 -30.28
C ALA A 451 21.05 -1.91 -29.48
N THR A 452 21.07 -1.81 -28.14
CA THR A 452 21.63 -2.83 -27.23
C THR A 452 20.59 -3.76 -26.62
N GLY A 453 19.31 -3.66 -27.00
CA GLY A 453 18.21 -4.47 -26.44
C GLY A 453 17.09 -3.64 -25.82
N TRP A 454 16.20 -4.28 -25.07
CA TRP A 454 15.14 -3.60 -24.34
C TRP A 454 15.65 -2.94 -23.03
N SER A 455 15.24 -1.70 -22.84
CA SER A 455 15.40 -0.92 -21.60
C SER A 455 14.02 -0.52 -21.08
N TYR A 456 13.92 -0.14 -19.81
CA TYR A 456 12.65 0.25 -19.20
C TYR A 456 12.78 1.45 -18.27
N PHE A 457 11.66 2.12 -18.02
CA PHE A 457 11.49 3.21 -17.06
C PHE A 457 10.13 3.05 -16.36
N SER A 458 10.07 3.34 -15.06
CA SER A 458 8.84 3.34 -14.25
C SER A 458 8.63 4.74 -13.68
N GLU A 459 7.41 5.29 -13.82
CA GLU A 459 7.08 6.65 -13.36
C GLU A 459 7.30 6.82 -11.84
N THR A 460 7.06 5.77 -11.06
CA THR A 460 7.25 5.69 -9.60
C THR A 460 8.71 5.57 -9.15
N ARG A 461 9.66 5.33 -10.08
CA ARG A 461 11.12 5.22 -9.82
C ARG A 461 11.54 4.22 -8.73
N ARG A 462 10.76 3.16 -8.48
CA ARG A 462 11.18 2.07 -7.59
C ARG A 462 11.68 0.91 -8.43
N ASP A 463 12.91 0.48 -8.18
CA ASP A 463 13.47 -0.76 -8.75
C ASP A 463 12.69 -2.02 -8.29
N GLU A 464 11.80 -1.86 -7.30
CA GLU A 464 10.87 -2.87 -6.79
C GLU A 464 9.73 -3.20 -7.76
N ASP A 465 9.35 -2.28 -8.67
CA ASP A 465 8.14 -2.44 -9.49
C ASP A 465 8.30 -3.46 -10.63
N ILE A 466 9.53 -3.66 -11.14
CA ILE A 466 9.86 -4.49 -12.31
C ILE A 466 11.17 -5.23 -12.08
N THR A 467 11.20 -6.54 -12.32
CA THR A 467 12.43 -7.35 -12.30
C THR A 467 12.75 -7.90 -13.68
N LYS A 468 13.90 -7.48 -14.24
CA LYS A 468 14.39 -7.99 -15.54
C LYS A 468 14.97 -9.40 -15.37
N VAL A 469 14.37 -10.40 -16.02
CA VAL A 469 14.79 -11.81 -15.98
C VAL A 469 15.85 -12.08 -17.06
N ASP A 470 15.57 -11.64 -18.29
CA ASP A 470 16.51 -11.70 -19.42
C ASP A 470 16.33 -10.47 -20.34
N GLU A 471 16.82 -10.49 -21.57
CA GLU A 471 16.69 -9.34 -22.50
C GLU A 471 15.23 -9.03 -22.89
N TYR A 472 14.34 -10.03 -22.92
CA TYR A 472 12.95 -9.95 -23.39
C TYR A 472 11.94 -10.24 -22.28
N THR A 473 12.33 -10.98 -21.24
CA THR A 473 11.45 -11.43 -20.15
C THR A 473 11.57 -10.54 -18.90
N TYR A 474 10.43 -10.06 -18.40
CA TYR A 474 10.31 -9.15 -17.26
C TYR A 474 9.20 -9.61 -16.31
N ILE A 475 9.44 -9.55 -15.00
CA ILE A 475 8.40 -9.73 -13.98
C ILE A 475 7.84 -8.36 -13.60
N LEU A 476 6.51 -8.24 -13.55
CA LEU A 476 5.77 -7.02 -13.20
C LEU A 476 5.25 -7.16 -11.76
N ASN A 477 6.09 -6.84 -10.79
CA ASN A 477 5.95 -7.24 -9.38
C ASN A 477 4.67 -6.72 -8.69
N ASN A 478 4.11 -5.60 -9.15
CA ASN A 478 2.91 -5.00 -8.58
C ASN A 478 1.60 -5.43 -9.25
N LEU A 479 1.66 -6.30 -10.27
CA LEU A 479 0.48 -6.79 -10.98
C LEU A 479 0.10 -8.18 -10.47
N LYS A 480 -1.20 -8.44 -10.43
CA LYS A 480 -1.77 -9.71 -9.94
C LYS A 480 -2.45 -10.45 -11.11
N PRO A 481 -2.68 -11.77 -11.01
CA PRO A 481 -3.55 -12.48 -11.95
C PRO A 481 -4.89 -11.75 -12.12
N THR A 482 -5.43 -11.71 -13.34
CA THR A 482 -6.63 -10.94 -13.72
C THR A 482 -6.55 -9.41 -13.68
N SER A 483 -5.40 -8.80 -13.33
CA SER A 483 -5.18 -7.35 -13.48
C SER A 483 -5.46 -6.89 -14.92
N LYS A 484 -6.01 -5.67 -15.07
CA LYS A 484 -6.31 -5.08 -16.38
C LYS A 484 -5.22 -4.10 -16.78
N ILE A 485 -4.66 -4.30 -17.96
CA ILE A 485 -3.56 -3.50 -18.50
C ILE A 485 -4.00 -2.95 -19.86
N SER A 486 -3.77 -1.66 -20.11
CA SER A 486 -3.71 -1.14 -21.47
C SER A 486 -2.25 -1.04 -21.90
N ALA A 487 -1.89 -1.76 -22.95
CA ALA A 487 -0.60 -1.65 -23.62
C ALA A 487 -0.75 -0.71 -24.84
N GLN A 488 0.11 0.30 -24.94
CA GLN A 488 0.13 1.27 -26.03
C GLN A 488 1.49 1.26 -26.71
N HIS A 489 1.52 1.00 -28.02
CA HIS A 489 2.73 1.15 -28.83
C HIS A 489 2.83 2.55 -29.41
N ILE A 490 4.05 3.09 -29.41
CA ILE A 490 4.39 4.41 -29.94
C ILE A 490 5.64 4.25 -30.82
N GLU A 491 5.50 4.49 -32.12
CA GLU A 491 6.62 4.49 -33.06
C GLU A 491 7.62 5.62 -32.74
N LYS A 492 8.91 5.39 -32.98
CA LYS A 492 10.00 6.36 -32.77
C LYS A 492 9.68 7.77 -33.27
N ASP A 493 9.17 7.91 -34.48
CA ASP A 493 8.92 9.21 -35.12
C ASP A 493 7.85 10.03 -34.38
N ALA A 494 6.93 9.36 -33.65
CA ALA A 494 5.97 10.02 -32.77
C ALA A 494 6.59 10.42 -31.42
N VAL A 495 7.64 9.72 -30.97
CA VAL A 495 8.40 10.04 -29.75
C VAL A 495 9.30 11.26 -29.97
N GLU A 496 10.06 11.31 -31.08
CA GLU A 496 11.02 12.39 -31.36
C GLU A 496 10.37 13.74 -31.69
N ASN A 497 9.11 13.75 -32.15
CA ASN A 497 8.36 14.98 -32.47
C ASN A 497 7.77 15.72 -31.24
N PHE A 498 8.07 15.28 -30.01
CA PHE A 498 7.69 16.04 -28.81
C PHE A 498 8.57 17.30 -28.64
N PRO A 499 7.98 18.47 -28.35
CA PRO A 499 8.75 19.70 -28.25
C PRO A 499 9.66 19.67 -27.01
N ASN A 500 10.95 19.42 -27.25
CA ASN A 500 12.05 19.69 -26.32
C ASN A 500 12.14 21.19 -26.01
N ASN A 501 11.28 21.68 -25.12
CA ASN A 501 11.31 23.04 -24.60
C ASN A 501 11.13 23.07 -23.08
N ALA A 502 12.17 22.60 -22.38
CA ALA A 502 12.42 22.95 -20.99
C ALA A 502 13.83 23.57 -20.92
N ASP A 503 13.85 24.88 -20.68
CA ASP A 503 15.06 25.68 -20.47
C ASP A 503 15.81 25.17 -19.21
N ASP A 504 17.00 24.62 -19.39
CA ASP A 504 17.82 23.99 -18.34
C ASP A 504 18.52 25.04 -17.46
N SER A 505 17.72 25.83 -16.74
CA SER A 505 18.20 26.97 -15.94
C SER A 505 17.39 27.24 -14.66
N SER A 506 16.68 26.24 -14.13
CA SER A 506 15.94 26.34 -12.85
C SER A 506 16.33 25.24 -11.86
N SER A 507 17.06 25.60 -10.81
CA SER A 507 17.52 24.69 -9.76
C SER A 507 16.46 24.34 -8.70
N ASP A 508 15.17 24.40 -9.06
CA ASP A 508 14.03 24.06 -8.18
C ASP A 508 13.08 23.11 -8.91
N ASN A 509 13.61 21.93 -9.27
CA ASN A 509 12.92 20.93 -10.07
C ASN A 509 12.79 19.61 -9.30
N ARG A 510 12.09 19.66 -8.15
CA ARG A 510 11.63 18.45 -7.42
C ARG A 510 10.30 17.90 -7.92
N PHE A 511 9.62 18.61 -8.80
CA PHE A 511 8.45 18.15 -9.55
C PHE A 511 8.65 18.53 -11.02
N GLY A 512 9.28 17.63 -11.78
CA GLY A 512 9.33 17.77 -13.23
C GLY A 512 7.90 17.85 -13.77
N LYS A 513 7.64 18.77 -14.71
CA LYS A 513 6.32 18.88 -15.34
C LYS A 513 6.09 17.66 -16.24
N PHE A 514 5.39 16.66 -15.70
CA PHE A 514 4.92 15.52 -16.47
C PHE A 514 3.92 15.98 -17.53
N TYR A 515 4.17 15.63 -18.78
CA TYR A 515 3.19 15.78 -19.86
C TYR A 515 2.19 14.62 -19.76
N THR A 516 0.90 14.92 -19.74
CA THR A 516 -0.14 13.88 -19.71
C THR A 516 -0.20 13.13 -21.04
N ILE A 517 -0.29 11.79 -20.97
CA ILE A 517 -0.24 10.84 -22.11
C ILE A 517 -1.16 11.22 -23.28
N SER A 518 -2.28 11.90 -23.02
CA SER A 518 -3.24 12.41 -24.01
C SER A 518 -2.60 13.07 -25.24
N ASP A 519 -1.47 13.77 -25.07
CA ASP A 519 -0.80 14.46 -26.18
C ASP A 519 -0.01 13.49 -27.10
N ARG A 520 0.44 12.33 -26.60
CA ARG A 520 1.25 11.30 -27.31
C ARG A 520 0.44 10.38 -28.23
N THR A 521 -0.87 10.59 -28.37
CA THR A 521 -1.83 9.57 -28.84
C THR A 521 -2.00 9.45 -30.37
N LYS A 522 -1.32 10.27 -31.17
CA LYS A 522 -1.58 10.34 -32.62
C LYS A 522 -0.85 9.24 -33.40
N GLY A 523 -1.52 8.10 -33.58
CA GLY A 523 -1.02 6.96 -34.36
C GLY A 523 -0.71 5.70 -33.54
N SER A 524 -0.84 5.75 -32.21
CA SER A 524 -0.62 4.60 -31.35
C SER A 524 -1.71 3.53 -31.49
N VAL A 525 -1.29 2.25 -31.53
CA VAL A 525 -2.19 1.11 -31.32
C VAL A 525 -2.26 0.79 -29.83
N VAL A 526 -3.48 0.58 -29.31
CA VAL A 526 -3.74 0.24 -27.90
C VAL A 526 -4.42 -1.12 -27.84
N SER A 527 -3.85 -2.06 -27.09
CA SER A 527 -4.53 -3.30 -26.70
C SER A 527 -4.86 -3.29 -25.20
N TYR A 528 -6.04 -3.80 -24.85
CA TYR A 528 -6.45 -4.06 -23.48
C TYR A 528 -6.21 -5.52 -23.18
N VAL A 529 -5.12 -5.81 -22.47
CA VAL A 529 -4.77 -7.15 -22.04
C VAL A 529 -5.27 -7.36 -20.61
N ILE A 530 -5.93 -8.49 -20.39
CA ILE A 530 -6.22 -8.99 -19.05
C ILE A 530 -5.10 -9.99 -18.74
N VAL A 531 -4.37 -9.78 -17.64
CA VAL A 531 -3.41 -10.78 -17.15
C VAL A 531 -4.17 -12.10 -17.00
N PRO A 532 -3.68 -13.21 -17.57
CA PRO A 532 -4.41 -14.48 -17.48
C PRO A 532 -4.70 -14.83 -16.01
N PRO A 533 -5.83 -15.49 -15.73
CA PRO A 533 -6.01 -16.09 -14.42
C PRO A 533 -4.86 -17.05 -14.19
N ASP A 534 -4.33 -17.04 -12.97
CA ASP A 534 -3.38 -18.03 -12.55
C ASP A 534 -4.10 -19.39 -12.45
N ASN A 535 -3.53 -20.37 -13.14
CA ASN A 535 -4.01 -21.76 -13.21
C ASN A 535 -2.89 -22.73 -12.80
N VAL A 536 -1.80 -22.25 -12.18
CA VAL A 536 -0.67 -23.07 -11.78
C VAL A 536 -0.91 -23.54 -10.35
N PRO A 537 -1.12 -24.85 -10.10
CA PRO A 537 -1.33 -25.32 -8.74
C PRO A 537 -0.06 -25.10 -7.90
N PRO A 538 -0.18 -24.65 -6.64
CA PRO A 538 0.97 -24.47 -5.77
C PRO A 538 1.67 -25.81 -5.50
N GLY A 539 2.93 -25.72 -5.09
CA GLY A 539 3.75 -26.85 -4.72
C GLY A 539 3.15 -27.72 -3.62
N LYS A 540 3.67 -28.93 -3.52
CA LYS A 540 3.26 -29.92 -2.52
C LYS A 540 3.77 -29.54 -1.12
N PRO A 541 2.91 -29.40 -0.09
CA PRO A 541 3.36 -29.26 1.29
C PRO A 541 4.20 -30.46 1.74
N THR A 542 5.24 -30.22 2.54
CA THR A 542 6.03 -31.32 3.12
C THR A 542 5.45 -31.71 4.47
N VAL A 543 4.97 -32.95 4.59
CA VAL A 543 4.50 -33.52 5.86
C VAL A 543 5.55 -34.51 6.36
N SER A 544 5.94 -34.41 7.64
CA SER A 544 6.98 -35.25 8.24
C SER A 544 6.65 -35.64 9.67
N SER A 545 6.95 -36.89 10.01
CA SER A 545 6.72 -37.48 11.34
C SER A 545 7.97 -37.40 12.21
N ASN A 546 7.85 -36.85 13.41
CA ASN A 546 8.93 -36.79 14.39
C ASN A 546 9.00 -38.08 15.23
N ALA A 547 10.14 -38.30 15.87
CA ALA A 547 10.38 -39.49 16.69
C ALA A 547 9.60 -39.50 18.02
N ASP A 548 8.98 -38.38 18.39
CA ASP A 548 8.12 -38.22 19.57
C ASP A 548 6.62 -38.41 19.28
N GLY A 549 6.26 -38.73 18.03
CA GLY A 549 4.87 -38.89 17.58
C GLY A 549 4.27 -37.66 16.91
N SER A 550 4.85 -36.47 17.11
CA SER A 550 4.35 -35.23 16.50
C SER A 550 4.53 -35.20 14.97
N VAL A 551 3.74 -34.38 14.28
CA VAL A 551 3.79 -34.24 12.82
C VAL A 551 3.98 -32.78 12.44
N ASN A 552 5.03 -32.51 11.65
CA ASN A 552 5.33 -31.19 11.10
C ASN A 552 4.81 -31.08 9.65
N ILE A 553 4.24 -29.93 9.31
CA ILE A 553 3.76 -29.54 8.00
C ILE A 553 4.46 -28.24 7.60
N THR A 554 5.28 -28.33 6.55
CA THR A 554 6.00 -27.19 5.95
C THR A 554 5.26 -26.72 4.71
N PRO A 555 4.97 -25.41 4.55
CA PRO A 555 4.45 -24.84 3.32
C PRO A 555 5.33 -25.16 2.12
N PRO A 556 4.76 -25.21 0.89
CA PRO A 556 5.59 -25.12 -0.30
C PRO A 556 6.21 -23.72 -0.41
N THR A 557 7.20 -23.55 -1.29
CA THR A 557 7.97 -22.29 -1.42
C THR A 557 7.24 -21.17 -2.15
N ASP A 558 6.04 -21.43 -2.66
CA ASP A 558 5.32 -20.52 -3.56
C ASP A 558 4.73 -19.34 -2.78
N LYS A 559 5.04 -18.12 -3.23
CA LYS A 559 4.74 -16.88 -2.49
C LYS A 559 3.27 -16.48 -2.52
N ASP A 560 2.40 -17.23 -3.20
CA ASP A 560 0.98 -16.97 -3.40
C ASP A 560 0.06 -17.92 -2.63
N VAL A 561 0.57 -18.99 -2.01
CA VAL A 561 -0.20 -19.94 -1.16
C VAL A 561 -0.97 -19.20 -0.08
N ARG A 562 -2.30 -19.22 -0.10
CA ARG A 562 -3.14 -18.54 0.91
C ARG A 562 -3.68 -19.47 1.98
N THR A 563 -3.88 -20.75 1.67
CA THR A 563 -4.32 -21.71 2.67
C THR A 563 -3.61 -23.06 2.56
N ILE A 564 -3.50 -23.76 3.67
CA ILE A 564 -3.10 -25.16 3.72
C ILE A 564 -4.16 -25.91 4.53
N GLU A 565 -4.87 -26.82 3.87
CA GLU A 565 -5.84 -27.71 4.50
C GLU A 565 -5.11 -28.95 5.01
N VAL A 566 -5.17 -29.19 6.32
CA VAL A 566 -4.51 -30.31 7.02
C VAL A 566 -5.57 -31.24 7.60
N ASN A 567 -5.53 -32.52 7.24
CA ASN A 567 -6.44 -33.55 7.72
C ASN A 567 -5.68 -34.60 8.54
N TYR A 568 -6.24 -34.98 9.69
CA TYR A 568 -5.64 -35.98 10.59
C TYR A 568 -6.70 -36.72 11.40
N ILE A 569 -6.31 -37.77 12.12
CA ILE A 569 -7.17 -38.48 13.09
C ILE A 569 -6.72 -38.11 14.50
N ASP A 570 -7.64 -37.65 15.34
CA ASP A 570 -7.34 -37.39 16.75
C ASP A 570 -7.18 -38.68 17.57
N GLU A 571 -6.59 -38.57 18.77
CA GLU A 571 -6.38 -39.70 19.68
C GLU A 571 -7.66 -40.46 20.07
N ASN A 572 -8.82 -39.80 20.00
CA ASN A 572 -10.12 -40.43 20.24
C ASN A 572 -10.64 -41.20 19.00
N GLY A 573 -9.94 -41.14 17.87
CA GLY A 573 -10.26 -41.80 16.60
C GLY A 573 -11.18 -40.99 15.68
N ASN A 574 -11.39 -39.69 15.93
CA ASN A 574 -12.24 -38.84 15.10
C ASN A 574 -11.41 -38.12 14.03
N PRO A 575 -11.93 -37.97 12.80
CA PRO A 575 -11.29 -37.12 11.80
C PRO A 575 -11.33 -35.64 12.23
N ARG A 576 -10.22 -34.95 12.03
CA ARG A 576 -10.03 -33.52 12.25
C ARG A 576 -9.51 -32.86 10.99
N ASN A 577 -9.85 -31.59 10.87
CA ASN A 577 -9.45 -30.70 9.80
C ASN A 577 -8.90 -29.43 10.46
N ALA A 578 -7.84 -28.87 9.89
CA ALA A 578 -7.30 -27.57 10.23
C ALA A 578 -7.02 -26.83 8.92
N VAL A 579 -7.45 -25.57 8.84
CA VAL A 579 -7.10 -24.69 7.73
C VAL A 579 -6.13 -23.66 8.29
N LEU A 580 -4.90 -23.74 7.80
CA LEU A 580 -3.91 -22.69 7.98
C LEU A 580 -4.21 -21.61 6.95
N THR A 581 -4.29 -20.35 7.36
CA THR A 581 -4.58 -19.21 6.48
C THR A 581 -3.45 -18.20 6.58
N ARG A 582 -2.93 -17.73 5.44
CA ARG A 582 -1.96 -16.64 5.36
C ARG A 582 -2.68 -15.33 5.09
N ASP A 583 -2.96 -14.61 6.17
CA ASP A 583 -3.67 -13.34 6.11
C ASP A 583 -2.75 -12.24 5.57
N LEU A 584 -3.25 -11.48 4.58
CA LEU A 584 -2.70 -10.18 4.22
C LEU A 584 -3.43 -9.13 5.07
N PRO A 585 -2.78 -8.51 6.06
CA PRO A 585 -3.44 -7.50 6.89
C PRO A 585 -3.83 -6.27 6.05
N ASP A 586 -4.98 -5.69 6.42
CA ASP A 586 -5.71 -4.64 5.72
C ASP A 586 -4.86 -3.38 5.43
N GLY A 587 -4.08 -3.40 4.35
CA GLY A 587 -3.49 -2.24 3.70
C GLY A 587 -2.39 -1.47 4.44
N ASN A 588 -1.96 -1.90 5.63
CA ASN A 588 -1.11 -1.06 6.49
C ASN A 588 -0.03 -1.81 7.30
N SER A 589 0.37 -3.01 6.90
CA SER A 589 1.42 -3.79 7.58
C SER A 589 2.23 -4.63 6.58
N HIS A 590 3.57 -4.56 6.67
CA HIS A 590 4.51 -5.29 5.82
C HIS A 590 4.80 -6.73 6.28
N TYR A 591 4.00 -7.29 7.20
CA TYR A 591 4.22 -8.63 7.76
C TYR A 591 3.05 -9.57 7.46
N GLU A 592 3.29 -10.55 6.59
CA GLU A 592 2.40 -11.70 6.42
C GLU A 592 2.39 -12.53 7.71
N GLN A 593 1.21 -13.02 8.12
CA GLN A 593 1.07 -13.90 9.27
C GLN A 593 0.21 -15.10 8.93
N TRP A 594 0.61 -16.27 9.41
CA TRP A 594 -0.18 -17.49 9.32
C TRP A 594 -1.00 -17.69 10.60
N THR A 595 -2.28 -18.01 10.42
CA THR A 595 -3.23 -18.34 11.48
C THR A 595 -3.76 -19.76 11.27
N SER A 596 -4.18 -20.44 12.33
CA SER A 596 -4.83 -21.75 12.26
C SER A 596 -6.23 -21.66 12.82
N ASN A 597 -7.22 -22.19 12.10
CA ASN A 597 -8.60 -22.26 12.60
C ASN A 597 -8.81 -23.35 13.68
N ASN A 598 -7.80 -24.18 13.95
CA ASN A 598 -7.86 -25.32 14.86
C ASN A 598 -6.71 -25.24 15.88
N PRO A 599 -7.00 -25.09 17.19
CA PRO A 599 -5.98 -24.90 18.23
C PRO A 599 -5.08 -26.12 18.48
N ASP A 600 -5.46 -27.31 18.00
CA ASP A 600 -4.64 -28.52 18.08
C ASP A 600 -3.46 -28.51 17.08
N VAL A 601 -3.51 -27.62 16.07
CA VAL A 601 -2.46 -27.41 15.06
C VAL A 601 -1.85 -26.03 15.27
N LYS A 602 -0.66 -25.99 15.85
CA LYS A 602 0.09 -24.74 16.06
C LYS A 602 0.83 -24.38 14.78
N VAL A 603 0.75 -23.12 14.35
CA VAL A 603 1.47 -22.59 13.18
C VAL A 603 2.34 -21.41 13.59
N ASP A 604 3.55 -21.32 13.01
CA ASP A 604 4.46 -20.21 13.22
C ASP A 604 4.27 -19.10 12.18
N LYS A 605 5.02 -18.00 12.32
CA LYS A 605 4.94 -16.85 11.40
C LYS A 605 5.36 -17.16 9.96
N ASN A 606 6.12 -18.23 9.71
CA ASN A 606 6.55 -18.66 8.39
C ASN A 606 5.54 -19.62 7.74
N GLY A 607 4.57 -20.13 8.51
CA GLY A 607 3.58 -21.11 8.07
C GLY A 607 3.96 -22.55 8.42
N GLU A 608 5.09 -22.77 9.08
CA GLU A 608 5.47 -24.09 9.60
C GLU A 608 4.48 -24.47 10.71
N ALA A 609 3.82 -25.61 10.55
CA ALA A 609 2.81 -26.07 11.50
C ALA A 609 3.20 -27.40 12.14
N THR A 610 2.86 -27.57 13.41
CA THR A 610 3.07 -28.81 14.16
C THR A 610 1.75 -29.27 14.79
N ILE A 611 1.39 -30.53 14.54
CA ILE A 611 0.40 -31.27 15.31
C ILE A 611 1.16 -32.00 16.42
N SER A 612 0.86 -31.66 17.68
CA SER A 612 1.48 -32.31 18.83
C SER A 612 1.13 -33.81 18.89
N ALA A 613 2.03 -34.63 19.44
CA ALA A 613 1.83 -36.08 19.55
C ALA A 613 0.52 -36.44 20.29
N ASP A 614 0.17 -35.71 21.35
CA ASP A 614 -1.06 -35.89 22.14
C ASP A 614 -2.36 -35.45 21.43
N LYS A 615 -2.26 -35.02 20.16
CA LYS A 615 -3.37 -34.56 19.32
C LYS A 615 -3.59 -35.39 18.07
N VAL A 616 -2.62 -36.20 17.66
CA VAL A 616 -2.69 -37.05 16.48
C VAL A 616 -2.50 -38.50 16.87
N LYS A 617 -3.40 -39.36 16.41
CA LYS A 617 -3.37 -40.78 16.74
C LYS A 617 -2.15 -41.47 16.15
N ASP A 618 -1.42 -42.20 16.99
CA ASP A 618 -0.29 -43.05 16.62
C ASP A 618 -0.54 -43.88 15.35
N GLY A 619 0.40 -43.81 14.41
CA GLY A 619 0.37 -44.55 13.14
C GLY A 619 -0.78 -44.18 12.19
N SER A 620 -1.57 -43.13 12.47
CA SER A 620 -2.60 -42.64 11.55
C SER A 620 -2.02 -41.73 10.46
N GLU A 621 -2.68 -41.67 9.31
CA GLU A 621 -2.28 -40.82 8.20
C GLU A 621 -2.66 -39.35 8.48
N VAL A 622 -1.68 -38.46 8.28
CA VAL A 622 -1.86 -37.00 8.23
C VAL A 622 -1.62 -36.55 6.81
N THR A 623 -2.52 -35.73 6.29
CA THR A 623 -2.40 -35.13 4.96
C THR A 623 -2.45 -33.62 5.01
N ALA A 624 -1.77 -32.95 4.08
CA ALA A 624 -1.77 -31.50 3.95
C ALA A 624 -1.81 -31.07 2.49
N LYS A 625 -2.65 -30.09 2.14
CA LYS A 625 -2.85 -29.63 0.76
C LYS A 625 -2.90 -28.12 0.68
N ALA A 626 -1.99 -27.53 -0.11
CA ALA A 626 -1.93 -26.09 -0.34
C ALA A 626 -2.99 -25.61 -1.35
N THR A 627 -3.47 -24.38 -1.16
CA THR A 627 -4.27 -23.63 -2.12
C THR A 627 -3.75 -22.19 -2.22
N ASP A 628 -3.57 -21.69 -3.44
CA ASP A 628 -3.08 -20.34 -3.73
C ASP A 628 -4.16 -19.24 -3.55
N ALA A 629 -3.81 -18.00 -3.89
CA ALA A 629 -4.72 -16.85 -3.86
C ALA A 629 -5.80 -16.89 -4.97
N SER A 630 -5.58 -17.66 -6.03
CA SER A 630 -6.43 -17.81 -7.20
C SER A 630 -7.47 -18.94 -7.03
N GLY A 631 -7.22 -19.84 -6.08
CA GLY A 631 -8.04 -21.01 -5.76
C GLY A 631 -7.54 -22.33 -6.36
N ASN A 632 -6.34 -22.38 -6.98
CA ASN A 632 -5.80 -23.66 -7.45
C ASN A 632 -5.22 -24.46 -6.28
N THR A 633 -5.43 -25.77 -6.29
CA THR A 633 -5.05 -26.66 -5.18
C THR A 633 -3.91 -27.58 -5.59
N GLY A 634 -2.81 -27.57 -4.83
CA GLY A 634 -1.61 -28.37 -5.10
C GLY A 634 -1.76 -29.88 -4.87
N GLU A 635 -0.66 -30.61 -5.07
CA GLU A 635 -0.57 -32.02 -4.65
C GLU A 635 -0.57 -32.16 -3.11
N GLU A 636 -1.12 -33.27 -2.63
CA GLU A 636 -1.27 -33.55 -1.20
C GLU A 636 0.02 -34.13 -0.61
N GLY A 637 0.59 -33.48 0.40
CA GLY A 637 1.63 -34.05 1.26
C GLY A 637 1.04 -35.05 2.24
N THR A 638 1.71 -36.18 2.48
CA THR A 638 1.23 -37.20 3.42
C THR A 638 2.38 -37.78 4.25
N ALA A 639 2.09 -38.09 5.51
CA ALA A 639 2.93 -38.92 6.38
C ALA A 639 2.05 -39.70 7.37
N ASN A 640 2.56 -40.79 7.93
CA ASN A 640 1.91 -41.41 9.09
C ASN A 640 2.52 -40.83 10.36
N ALA A 641 1.69 -40.49 11.35
CA ALA A 641 2.15 -40.13 12.68
C ALA A 641 3.04 -41.22 13.27
N GLY A 642 3.95 -40.83 14.18
CA GLY A 642 4.84 -41.78 14.84
C GLY A 642 4.08 -42.80 15.71
N ASN A 643 4.80 -43.75 16.30
CA ASN A 643 4.26 -44.56 17.39
C ASN A 643 5.04 -44.20 18.67
N ASN A 644 4.35 -43.70 19.69
CA ASN A 644 4.94 -43.42 21.00
C ASN A 644 4.31 -44.32 22.09
N VAL A 645 4.70 -44.13 23.35
CA VAL A 645 4.31 -44.98 24.49
C VAL A 645 3.48 -44.17 25.48
N ASP A 646 2.15 -44.33 25.41
CA ASP A 646 1.11 -43.85 26.35
C ASP A 646 1.22 -42.38 26.80
N HIS A 647 0.40 -41.53 26.18
CA HIS A 647 0.30 -40.10 26.48
C HIS A 647 -0.95 -39.72 27.31
N THR A 648 -1.51 -40.59 28.15
CA THR A 648 -2.67 -40.24 28.99
C THR A 648 -2.33 -39.38 30.22
N VAL A 649 -1.62 -38.28 29.98
CA VAL A 649 -1.28 -37.22 30.93
C VAL A 649 -2.55 -36.56 31.50
N PRO A 650 -2.57 -36.17 32.79
CA PRO A 650 -3.63 -35.33 33.32
C PRO A 650 -3.80 -34.04 32.51
N ASN A 651 -5.01 -33.48 32.54
CA ASN A 651 -5.27 -32.19 31.92
C ASN A 651 -4.32 -31.13 32.48
N ALA A 652 -3.97 -30.14 31.65
CA ALA A 652 -3.23 -28.98 32.12
C ALA A 652 -4.00 -28.31 33.27
N PRO A 653 -3.33 -27.93 34.37
CA PRO A 653 -3.96 -27.29 35.51
C PRO A 653 -4.39 -25.86 35.15
N GLU A 654 -5.51 -25.41 35.71
CA GLU A 654 -5.90 -23.99 35.64
C GLU A 654 -5.09 -23.21 36.69
N VAL A 655 -4.64 -21.99 36.38
CA VAL A 655 -4.04 -21.09 37.37
C VAL A 655 -4.55 -19.67 37.14
N THR A 656 -5.00 -19.02 38.21
CA THR A 656 -5.62 -17.69 38.16
C THR A 656 -5.22 -16.86 39.37
N SER A 657 -4.81 -15.63 39.15
CA SER A 657 -4.53 -14.65 40.19
C SER A 657 -5.77 -13.84 40.60
N SER A 658 -5.80 -13.39 41.86
CA SER A 658 -6.89 -12.62 42.45
C SER A 658 -6.58 -11.12 42.43
N THR A 659 -7.35 -10.36 41.66
CA THR A 659 -7.13 -8.91 41.47
C THR A 659 -7.50 -8.05 42.69
N THR A 660 -7.99 -8.64 43.78
CA THR A 660 -8.48 -7.93 44.97
C THR A 660 -7.72 -8.22 46.27
N ASP A 661 -7.06 -9.38 46.37
CA ASP A 661 -6.34 -9.81 47.59
C ASP A 661 -4.93 -10.35 47.33
N GLY A 662 -4.43 -10.34 46.08
CA GLY A 662 -3.07 -10.78 45.74
C GLY A 662 -2.88 -12.30 45.67
N SER A 663 -3.83 -13.10 46.15
CA SER A 663 -3.71 -14.56 46.18
C SER A 663 -3.69 -15.21 44.79
N VAL A 664 -3.11 -16.41 44.68
CA VAL A 664 -3.05 -17.20 43.44
C VAL A 664 -3.72 -18.56 43.62
N THR A 665 -4.76 -18.83 42.83
CA THR A 665 -5.48 -20.11 42.83
C THR A 665 -4.87 -21.07 41.81
N VAL A 666 -4.51 -22.27 42.24
CA VAL A 666 -4.04 -23.39 41.39
C VAL A 666 -5.09 -24.49 41.38
N GLY A 667 -5.65 -24.78 40.21
CA GLY A 667 -6.58 -25.87 39.96
C GLY A 667 -5.87 -27.22 39.81
N VAL A 668 -6.53 -28.29 40.26
CA VAL A 668 -6.03 -29.67 40.13
C VAL A 668 -6.86 -30.47 39.11
N PRO A 669 -6.23 -31.29 38.25
CA PRO A 669 -6.92 -31.97 37.15
C PRO A 669 -7.93 -33.02 37.60
N SER A 670 -9.14 -32.93 37.04
CA SER A 670 -10.26 -33.82 37.33
C SER A 670 -10.03 -35.26 36.82
N ASN A 671 -9.30 -35.44 35.71
CA ASN A 671 -8.99 -36.74 35.11
C ASN A 671 -7.76 -37.45 35.72
N ALA A 672 -7.00 -36.80 36.61
CA ALA A 672 -5.82 -37.42 37.23
C ALA A 672 -6.18 -38.67 38.06
N LYS A 673 -5.27 -39.62 38.07
CA LYS A 673 -5.30 -40.90 38.80
C LYS A 673 -4.45 -40.78 40.08
N THR A 674 -4.59 -41.73 41.00
CA THR A 674 -3.76 -41.77 42.21
C THR A 674 -2.29 -41.95 41.85
N GLY A 675 -1.42 -41.10 42.39
CA GLY A 675 0.02 -41.06 42.09
C GLY A 675 0.42 -40.03 41.03
N ASP A 676 -0.53 -39.39 40.34
CA ASP A 676 -0.24 -38.26 39.46
C ASP A 676 0.09 -37.00 40.30
N MET A 677 0.86 -36.08 39.71
CA MET A 677 1.46 -34.93 40.37
C MET A 677 1.03 -33.61 39.71
N VAL A 678 1.01 -32.53 40.48
CA VAL A 678 0.99 -31.13 40.00
C VAL A 678 2.24 -30.48 40.59
N GLU A 679 3.14 -30.01 39.73
CA GLU A 679 4.31 -29.22 40.15
C GLU A 679 3.98 -27.74 39.98
N VAL A 680 4.02 -27.01 41.09
CA VAL A 680 3.80 -25.57 41.19
C VAL A 680 5.14 -24.91 41.48
N THR A 681 5.62 -24.03 40.61
CA THR A 681 6.83 -23.23 40.87
C THR A 681 6.43 -21.79 41.19
N ILE A 682 6.88 -21.29 42.34
CA ILE A 682 6.64 -19.93 42.85
C ILE A 682 7.95 -19.31 43.35
N THR A 683 8.03 -17.98 43.36
CA THR A 683 9.02 -17.27 44.19
C THR A 683 8.38 -16.99 45.56
N PRO A 684 8.90 -17.52 46.67
CA PRO A 684 8.36 -17.21 47.99
C PRO A 684 8.57 -15.74 48.35
N ASP A 685 7.56 -15.08 48.91
CA ASP A 685 7.73 -13.72 49.45
C ASP A 685 8.78 -13.71 50.57
N THR A 686 9.74 -12.78 50.50
CA THR A 686 10.75 -12.61 51.54
C THR A 686 11.09 -11.15 51.79
N VAL A 687 11.06 -10.74 53.06
CA VAL A 687 11.44 -9.39 53.52
C VAL A 687 12.83 -8.95 53.03
N SER A 688 13.73 -9.90 52.82
CA SER A 688 15.11 -9.70 52.32
C SER A 688 15.22 -9.52 50.80
N GLY A 689 14.16 -9.77 50.03
CA GLY A 689 14.10 -9.58 48.58
C GLY A 689 15.22 -10.28 47.84
N ASN A 690 15.47 -11.56 48.13
CA ASN A 690 16.52 -12.39 47.48
C ASN A 690 16.07 -13.87 47.33
N ALA A 691 14.75 -14.11 47.29
CA ALA A 691 14.20 -15.45 47.14
C ALA A 691 14.50 -16.02 45.74
N THR A 692 14.93 -17.28 45.68
CA THR A 692 15.00 -18.05 44.45
C THR A 692 13.71 -18.86 44.27
N PRO A 693 13.18 -19.02 43.04
CA PRO A 693 12.00 -19.85 42.80
C PRO A 693 12.15 -21.26 43.36
N ILE A 694 11.08 -21.76 44.00
CA ILE A 694 10.97 -23.14 44.50
C ILE A 694 9.88 -23.87 43.73
N THR A 695 10.07 -25.17 43.52
CA THR A 695 9.02 -26.06 42.99
C THR A 695 8.44 -26.89 44.13
N VAL A 696 7.11 -26.92 44.22
CA VAL A 696 6.30 -27.61 45.23
C VAL A 696 5.40 -28.62 44.52
N THR A 697 5.32 -29.83 45.04
CA THR A 697 4.61 -30.95 44.40
C THR A 697 3.33 -31.30 45.16
N LEU A 698 2.18 -31.20 44.51
CA LEU A 698 0.93 -31.80 44.98
C LEU A 698 0.80 -33.21 44.37
N THR A 699 0.68 -34.26 45.19
CA THR A 699 0.50 -35.65 44.72
C THR A 699 -0.91 -36.16 45.01
N LYS A 700 -1.61 -36.71 44.01
CA LYS A 700 -2.99 -37.19 44.14
C LYS A 700 -3.09 -38.48 44.94
N GLN A 701 -3.89 -38.46 46.00
CA GLN A 701 -4.05 -39.57 46.94
C GLN A 701 -5.19 -40.53 46.53
N ALA A 702 -5.28 -41.67 47.21
CA ALA A 702 -6.29 -42.70 46.97
C ALA A 702 -7.69 -42.33 47.50
N ASP A 703 -7.78 -41.36 48.42
CA ASP A 703 -9.04 -40.83 48.96
C ASP A 703 -9.59 -39.63 48.16
N GLY A 704 -8.87 -39.20 47.11
CA GLY A 704 -9.23 -38.05 46.27
C GLY A 704 -8.68 -36.70 46.73
N SER A 705 -7.92 -36.64 47.84
CA SER A 705 -7.16 -35.44 48.23
C SER A 705 -5.86 -35.29 47.43
N TRP A 706 -5.19 -34.13 47.55
CA TRP A 706 -3.82 -33.93 47.08
C TRP A 706 -2.93 -33.47 48.23
N THR A 707 -1.75 -34.10 48.34
CA THR A 707 -0.77 -33.83 49.39
C THR A 707 0.41 -33.05 48.83
N SER A 708 0.70 -31.90 49.43
CA SER A 708 1.86 -31.06 49.17
C SER A 708 3.13 -31.59 49.85
N ASP A 709 4.27 -31.53 49.16
CA ASP A 709 5.59 -31.73 49.78
C ASP A 709 6.10 -30.50 50.57
N ASN A 710 5.44 -29.33 50.41
CA ASN A 710 5.70 -28.11 51.16
C ASN A 710 4.39 -27.35 51.45
N GLU A 711 3.61 -27.85 52.43
CA GLU A 711 2.32 -27.27 52.85
C GLU A 711 2.42 -25.81 53.30
N SER A 712 3.59 -25.37 53.80
CA SER A 712 3.84 -23.97 54.17
C SER A 712 3.96 -23.01 52.98
N ALA A 713 4.15 -23.51 51.76
CA ALA A 713 4.26 -22.69 50.55
C ALA A 713 3.06 -22.89 49.60
N VAL A 714 2.63 -24.14 49.39
CA VAL A 714 1.39 -24.47 48.67
C VAL A 714 0.58 -25.44 49.53
N PRO A 715 -0.61 -25.06 50.04
CA PRO A 715 -1.40 -25.92 50.91
C PRO A 715 -1.89 -27.24 50.28
N ASN A 716 -2.38 -28.14 51.13
CA ASN A 716 -3.04 -29.39 50.70
C ASN A 716 -4.45 -29.13 50.11
N VAL A 717 -4.86 -29.91 49.09
CA VAL A 717 -6.24 -29.90 48.55
C VAL A 717 -7.04 -31.02 49.21
N LYS A 718 -8.18 -30.71 49.86
CA LYS A 718 -8.98 -31.76 50.52
C LYS A 718 -9.79 -32.58 49.51
N ALA A 719 -10.16 -33.79 49.89
CA ALA A 719 -10.96 -34.66 49.03
C ALA A 719 -12.31 -34.01 48.66
N GLY A 720 -12.51 -33.76 47.36
CA GLY A 720 -13.70 -33.08 46.81
C GLY A 720 -13.51 -31.58 46.52
N GLU A 721 -12.37 -30.99 46.88
CA GLU A 721 -11.93 -29.67 46.41
C GLU A 721 -11.17 -29.82 45.07
N ASN A 722 -11.29 -28.84 44.18
CA ASN A 722 -10.70 -28.87 42.82
C ASN A 722 -9.56 -27.86 42.63
N SER A 723 -9.15 -27.15 43.69
CA SER A 723 -8.07 -26.17 43.66
C SER A 723 -7.48 -25.93 45.06
N VAL A 724 -6.32 -25.27 45.10
CA VAL A 724 -5.71 -24.66 46.29
C VAL A 724 -5.53 -23.16 46.05
N ILE A 725 -5.62 -22.36 47.12
CA ILE A 725 -5.24 -20.95 47.11
C ILE A 725 -3.86 -20.84 47.77
N ILE A 726 -2.92 -20.22 47.07
CA ILE A 726 -1.64 -19.74 47.59
C ILE A 726 -1.91 -18.32 48.12
N PRO A 727 -1.78 -18.07 49.44
CA PRO A 727 -1.97 -16.74 49.99
C PRO A 727 -0.96 -15.74 49.43
N GLU A 728 -1.35 -14.47 49.43
CA GLU A 728 -0.55 -13.30 49.12
C GLU A 728 0.79 -13.29 49.88
N ASP A 729 0.76 -13.54 51.19
CA ASP A 729 1.94 -13.60 52.07
C ASP A 729 2.85 -14.84 51.89
N LYS A 730 2.67 -15.57 50.77
CA LYS A 730 3.47 -16.75 50.38
C LYS A 730 4.06 -16.67 48.98
N VAL A 731 3.70 -15.67 48.17
CA VAL A 731 4.21 -15.50 46.80
C VAL A 731 4.67 -14.06 46.62
N GLU A 732 5.92 -13.86 46.19
CA GLU A 732 6.45 -12.51 45.94
C GLU A 732 5.62 -11.86 44.81
N ASP A 733 5.13 -10.65 45.06
CA ASP A 733 4.38 -9.86 44.07
C ASP A 733 5.14 -9.76 42.74
N LEU A 734 4.40 -9.74 41.64
CA LEU A 734 4.93 -9.68 40.27
C LEU A 734 5.86 -10.86 39.88
N SER A 735 6.01 -11.88 40.72
CA SER A 735 6.69 -13.11 40.34
C SER A 735 5.79 -14.04 39.51
N LYS A 736 6.40 -14.83 38.62
CA LYS A 736 5.67 -15.82 37.80
C LYS A 736 5.39 -17.08 38.59
N VAL A 737 4.10 -17.39 38.76
CA VAL A 737 3.62 -18.69 39.23
C VAL A 737 3.44 -19.58 38.00
N THR A 738 4.12 -20.72 37.97
CA THR A 738 4.07 -21.64 36.83
C THR A 738 3.68 -23.04 37.27
N VAL A 739 2.85 -23.72 36.48
CA VAL A 739 2.24 -25.00 36.87
C VAL A 739 2.27 -26.00 35.72
N VAL A 740 2.64 -27.24 36.02
CA VAL A 740 2.53 -28.40 35.13
C VAL A 740 1.93 -29.58 35.89
N THR A 741 1.24 -30.47 35.20
CA THR A 741 0.87 -31.79 35.76
C THR A 741 1.77 -32.87 35.19
N LYS A 742 2.04 -33.90 36.00
CA LYS A 742 2.78 -35.10 35.59
C LYS A 742 1.99 -36.36 35.91
N ASP A 743 2.02 -37.33 35.02
CA ASP A 743 1.51 -38.67 35.34
C ASP A 743 2.54 -39.52 36.12
N SER A 744 2.08 -40.66 36.63
CA SER A 744 2.94 -41.66 37.30
C SER A 744 4.07 -42.26 36.43
N MET A 745 4.14 -41.96 35.12
CA MET A 745 5.22 -42.38 34.21
C MET A 745 6.19 -41.23 33.86
N GLY A 746 5.88 -39.99 34.24
CA GLY A 746 6.69 -38.80 34.02
C GLY A 746 6.30 -37.97 32.80
N ASN A 747 5.19 -38.28 32.11
CA ASN A 747 4.66 -37.44 31.04
C ASN A 747 4.18 -36.10 31.61
N VAL A 748 4.49 -34.98 30.96
CA VAL A 748 4.25 -33.61 31.47
C VAL A 748 3.20 -32.90 30.61
N SER A 749 2.27 -32.16 31.23
CA SER A 749 1.31 -31.32 30.51
C SER A 749 1.97 -30.11 29.85
N ASN A 750 1.20 -29.38 29.03
CA ASN A 750 1.53 -27.98 28.73
C ASN A 750 1.71 -27.21 30.04
N LYS A 751 2.74 -26.36 30.09
CA LYS A 751 2.97 -25.38 31.16
C LYS A 751 1.90 -24.30 31.08
N VAL A 752 1.30 -23.98 32.22
CA VAL A 752 0.42 -22.81 32.40
C VAL A 752 1.10 -21.86 33.37
N GLU A 753 0.96 -20.56 33.17
CA GLU A 753 1.58 -19.55 34.03
C GLU A 753 0.67 -18.35 34.24
N THR A 754 0.87 -17.68 35.37
CA THR A 754 0.28 -16.38 35.70
C THR A 754 1.30 -15.58 36.50
N THR A 755 1.11 -14.27 36.60
CA THR A 755 1.95 -13.39 37.41
C THR A 755 1.18 -13.00 38.67
N ALA A 756 1.84 -13.08 39.83
CA ALA A 756 1.28 -12.66 41.10
C ALA A 756 0.92 -11.15 41.04
N PRO A 757 -0.29 -10.73 41.44
CA PRO A 757 -0.67 -9.31 41.53
C PRO A 757 0.17 -8.57 42.57
N LEU A 758 -0.06 -7.26 42.75
CA LEU A 758 0.40 -6.57 43.96
C LEU A 758 -0.59 -6.84 45.10
N ASP A 759 -0.07 -7.31 46.23
CA ASP A 759 -0.74 -7.33 47.52
C ASP A 759 -1.19 -5.90 47.92
N PRO A 760 -2.48 -5.70 48.28
CA PRO A 760 -2.96 -4.48 48.93
C PRO A 760 -2.11 -3.98 50.11
N ALA A 761 -1.44 -4.85 50.87
CA ALA A 761 -0.55 -4.48 51.98
C ALA A 761 0.71 -3.72 51.56
N ARG A 762 1.00 -3.60 50.25
CA ARG A 762 1.98 -2.66 49.71
C ARG A 762 1.58 -1.19 49.91
N LEU A 763 0.32 -0.91 50.24
CA LEU A 763 -0.14 0.40 50.71
C LEU A 763 -0.24 0.44 52.24
N SER A 764 0.31 1.50 52.83
CA SER A 764 0.14 1.84 54.24
C SER A 764 -0.18 3.33 54.40
N VAL A 765 -0.55 3.74 55.61
CA VAL A 765 -0.67 5.15 56.01
C VAL A 765 0.40 5.41 57.05
N ASN A 766 1.20 6.47 56.87
CA ASN A 766 2.29 6.81 57.80
C ASN A 766 1.78 7.65 59.00
N GLU A 767 2.67 7.95 59.94
CA GLU A 767 2.37 8.80 61.13
C GLU A 767 1.89 10.23 60.79
N GLU A 768 1.89 10.65 59.52
CA GLU A 768 1.40 11.95 59.04
C GLU A 768 0.05 11.84 58.27
N GLY A 769 -0.63 10.69 58.30
CA GLY A 769 -1.88 10.45 57.55
C GLY A 769 -1.69 10.29 56.04
N LYS A 770 -0.44 10.17 55.55
CA LYS A 770 -0.13 10.09 54.11
C LYS A 770 -0.04 8.64 53.63
N VAL A 771 -0.54 8.42 52.42
CA VAL A 771 -0.47 7.12 51.74
C VAL A 771 0.97 6.83 51.32
N VAL A 772 1.50 5.69 51.77
CA VAL A 772 2.81 5.15 51.41
C VAL A 772 2.63 3.92 50.55
N LEU A 773 3.38 3.84 49.46
CA LEU A 773 3.51 2.68 48.59
C LEU A 773 4.92 2.09 48.74
N THR A 774 5.00 0.80 49.02
CA THR A 774 6.26 0.04 48.96
C THR A 774 6.23 -0.89 47.75
N LEU A 775 7.18 -0.76 46.83
CA LEU A 775 7.27 -1.62 45.65
C LEU A 775 8.11 -2.87 45.92
N PRO A 776 7.79 -4.02 45.28
CA PRO A 776 8.56 -5.26 45.42
C PRO A 776 10.01 -5.11 44.94
N LYS A 777 10.92 -5.91 45.53
CA LYS A 777 12.36 -5.81 45.27
C LYS A 777 12.79 -6.67 44.08
N GLN A 778 12.22 -7.87 43.96
CA GLN A 778 12.60 -8.89 42.97
C GLN A 778 11.71 -8.85 41.72
N VAL A 779 11.85 -7.77 40.94
CA VAL A 779 11.16 -7.59 39.65
C VAL A 779 12.18 -7.40 38.53
N ASN A 780 11.84 -7.84 37.31
CA ASN A 780 12.76 -7.82 36.15
C ASN A 780 13.14 -6.40 35.74
N GLU A 781 14.38 -6.22 35.27
CA GLU A 781 14.84 -4.91 34.80
C GLU A 781 14.16 -4.51 33.47
N GLY A 782 13.39 -3.42 33.54
CA GLY A 782 12.59 -2.87 32.46
C GLY A 782 11.10 -3.14 32.57
N ASP A 783 10.64 -3.85 33.61
CA ASP A 783 9.21 -3.93 33.92
C ASP A 783 8.67 -2.57 34.38
N LEU A 784 7.39 -2.31 34.10
CA LEU A 784 6.67 -1.08 34.42
C LEU A 784 5.49 -1.40 35.35
N ILE A 785 5.30 -0.56 36.38
CA ILE A 785 4.05 -0.48 37.15
C ILE A 785 3.40 0.87 36.85
N TYR A 786 2.23 0.85 36.23
CA TYR A 786 1.39 2.01 35.98
C TYR A 786 0.28 2.08 37.04
N LEU A 787 0.24 3.14 37.83
CA LEU A 787 -0.85 3.41 38.75
C LEU A 787 -1.86 4.35 38.11
N ASN A 788 -3.13 3.97 38.13
CA ASN A 788 -4.25 4.84 37.84
C ASN A 788 -5.04 5.06 39.14
N THR A 789 -5.26 6.33 39.49
CA THR A 789 -5.83 6.76 40.77
C THR A 789 -7.18 7.43 40.58
N ILE A 790 -8.19 6.96 41.32
CA ILE A 790 -9.56 7.49 41.28
C ILE A 790 -9.89 8.12 42.64
N GLY A 791 -10.12 9.44 42.62
CA GLY A 791 -10.46 10.23 43.81
C GLY A 791 -9.24 10.81 44.55
N GLY A 792 -8.39 11.56 43.85
CA GLY A 792 -7.30 12.36 44.43
C GLY A 792 -7.74 13.75 44.90
N LYS A 793 -6.79 14.55 45.41
CA LYS A 793 -6.99 15.88 46.03
C LYS A 793 -7.69 16.94 45.14
N TYR A 794 -7.70 16.79 43.81
CA TYR A 794 -8.25 17.77 42.87
C TYR A 794 -9.38 17.20 42.01
N ASP A 795 -10.55 17.83 42.04
CA ASP A 795 -11.77 17.41 41.32
C ASP A 795 -11.76 17.77 39.80
N TYR A 796 -10.57 17.88 39.21
CA TYR A 796 -10.42 17.80 37.75
C TYR A 796 -10.28 16.33 37.37
N ASN A 797 -11.07 15.86 36.40
CA ASN A 797 -10.95 14.53 35.80
C ASN A 797 -9.58 14.31 35.11
N ARG A 798 -8.55 14.09 35.90
CA ARG A 798 -7.25 13.55 35.54
C ARG A 798 -6.93 12.51 36.60
N ALA A 799 -6.83 11.25 36.18
CA ALA A 799 -6.10 10.28 36.98
C ALA A 799 -4.66 10.83 37.15
N LEU A 800 -4.07 10.65 38.34
CA LEU A 800 -2.62 10.71 38.43
C LEU A 800 -2.13 9.40 37.84
N ASP A 801 -1.60 9.51 36.63
CA ASP A 801 -0.95 8.47 35.88
C ASP A 801 0.52 8.45 36.32
N ILE A 802 0.88 7.45 37.10
CA ILE A 802 2.22 7.33 37.69
C ILE A 802 2.88 6.08 37.13
N GLU A 803 4.04 6.26 36.50
CA GLU A 803 4.80 5.17 35.91
C GLU A 803 6.08 4.89 36.71
N PHE A 804 6.17 3.70 37.31
CA PHE A 804 7.38 3.22 37.98
C PHE A 804 8.12 2.24 37.08
N TYR A 805 9.36 2.57 36.71
CA TYR A 805 10.21 1.74 35.85
C TYR A 805 11.28 1.03 36.67
N LYS A 806 11.39 -0.29 36.55
CA LYS A 806 12.41 -1.07 37.26
C LYS A 806 13.76 -0.96 36.55
N THR A 807 14.74 -0.35 37.19
CA THR A 807 16.15 -0.28 36.72
C THR A 807 17.03 -1.30 37.44
N ALA A 808 18.27 -1.52 36.96
CA ALA A 808 19.32 -2.23 37.67
C ALA A 808 19.61 -1.71 39.10
N THR A 809 19.27 -0.45 39.39
CA THR A 809 19.58 0.25 40.66
C THR A 809 18.36 0.57 41.52
N GLY A 810 17.22 -0.09 41.26
CA GLY A 810 15.97 0.12 41.99
C GLY A 810 14.82 0.60 41.10
N TRP A 811 13.75 1.11 41.69
CA TRP A 811 12.65 1.73 40.95
C TRP A 811 12.95 3.20 40.66
N ASP A 812 12.70 3.63 39.43
CA ASP A 812 12.69 5.04 39.03
C ASP A 812 11.26 5.46 38.65
N ILE A 813 10.99 6.77 38.60
CA ILE A 813 9.64 7.29 38.32
C ILE A 813 9.68 8.13 37.04
N ASP A 814 8.78 7.84 36.10
CA ASP A 814 8.35 8.82 35.10
C ASP A 814 6.97 9.37 35.48
N THR A 815 6.76 10.65 35.25
CA THR A 815 5.45 11.29 35.48
C THR A 815 5.21 12.34 34.42
N GLU A 816 4.07 12.28 33.73
CA GLU A 816 3.61 13.36 32.85
C GLU A 816 3.16 14.63 33.61
N SER A 817 3.29 14.65 34.95
CA SER A 817 2.96 15.80 35.78
C SER A 817 3.88 16.99 35.54
N ARG A 818 3.32 18.20 35.64
CA ARG A 818 4.08 19.45 35.52
C ARG A 818 5.00 19.72 36.72
N GLU A 819 4.74 19.10 37.87
CA GLU A 819 5.52 19.28 39.11
C GLU A 819 5.63 17.94 39.88
N PRO A 820 6.44 16.96 39.40
CA PRO A 820 6.49 15.58 39.92
C PRO A 820 6.71 15.48 41.43
N GLU A 821 7.59 16.33 41.94
CA GLU A 821 8.02 16.38 43.35
C GLU A 821 6.89 16.73 44.33
N LYS A 822 5.78 17.29 43.83
CA LYS A 822 4.57 17.55 44.64
C LYS A 822 3.67 16.34 44.76
N ASP A 823 3.57 15.55 43.69
CA ASP A 823 2.60 14.45 43.62
C ASP A 823 3.14 13.18 44.30
N ILE A 824 4.46 12.98 44.25
CA ILE A 824 5.15 11.82 44.84
C ILE A 824 6.43 12.26 45.56
N THR A 825 6.73 11.67 46.71
CA THR A 825 8.02 11.82 47.40
C THR A 825 8.68 10.46 47.59
N LYS A 826 9.84 10.26 46.96
CA LYS A 826 10.66 9.05 47.14
C LYS A 826 11.31 9.07 48.53
N VAL A 827 10.99 8.08 49.37
CA VAL A 827 11.52 7.93 50.74
C VAL A 827 12.83 7.14 50.70
N ASP A 828 12.83 6.02 49.98
CA ASP A 828 14.01 5.20 49.71
C ASP A 828 13.92 4.57 48.29
N GLU A 829 14.71 3.53 48.01
CA GLU A 829 14.78 2.87 46.70
C GLU A 829 13.47 2.15 46.28
N TYR A 830 12.63 1.80 47.25
CA TYR A 830 11.39 1.01 47.09
C TYR A 830 10.16 1.69 47.71
N THR A 831 10.34 2.63 48.63
CA THR A 831 9.25 3.28 49.39
C THR A 831 8.96 4.70 48.88
N TYR A 832 7.68 5.01 48.66
CA TYR A 832 7.20 6.26 48.06
C TYR A 832 5.96 6.79 48.81
N ILE A 833 5.91 8.10 49.07
CA ILE A 833 4.70 8.78 49.58
C ILE A 833 3.91 9.33 48.40
N LEU A 834 2.61 9.04 48.34
CA LEU A 834 1.68 9.49 47.31
C LEU A 834 0.89 10.71 47.83
N ASN A 835 1.49 11.89 47.76
CA ASN A 835 1.09 13.12 48.47
C ASN A 835 -0.34 13.63 48.17
N ASN A 836 -0.91 13.26 47.01
CA ASN A 836 -2.25 13.72 46.58
C ASN A 836 -3.37 12.71 46.85
N LEU A 837 -3.07 11.57 47.47
CA LEU A 837 -4.06 10.52 47.78
C LEU A 837 -4.49 10.61 49.24
N LYS A 838 -5.72 10.18 49.51
CA LYS A 838 -6.31 10.15 50.86
C LYS A 838 -6.53 8.69 51.29
N PRO A 839 -6.68 8.41 52.59
CA PRO A 839 -7.01 7.07 53.14
C PRO A 839 -8.39 6.48 52.75
N THR A 840 -8.99 6.95 51.66
CA THR A 840 -10.19 6.40 51.01
C THR A 840 -10.08 6.35 49.48
N SER A 841 -8.96 6.78 48.90
CA SER A 841 -8.72 6.77 47.45
C SER A 841 -8.67 5.34 46.91
N LYS A 842 -9.16 5.13 45.68
CA LYS A 842 -9.07 3.83 45.00
C LYS A 842 -7.93 3.86 44.00
N ILE A 843 -7.07 2.84 44.06
CA ILE A 843 -5.90 2.73 43.19
C ILE A 843 -6.00 1.42 42.41
N SER A 844 -5.86 1.50 41.09
CA SER A 844 -5.59 0.32 40.27
C SER A 844 -4.13 0.36 39.81
N ALA A 845 -3.37 -0.66 40.18
CA ALA A 845 -2.00 -0.86 39.73
C ALA A 845 -1.99 -1.86 38.58
N GLN A 846 -1.32 -1.52 37.48
CA GLN A 846 -1.16 -2.37 36.30
C GLN A 846 0.32 -2.67 36.10
N HIS A 847 0.71 -3.94 36.17
CA HIS A 847 2.06 -4.39 35.81
C HIS A 847 2.13 -4.74 34.33
N ILE A 848 3.20 -4.30 33.68
CA ILE A 848 3.51 -4.53 32.28
C ILE A 848 4.95 -5.07 32.22
N GLU A 849 5.10 -6.30 31.72
CA GLU A 849 6.42 -6.94 31.56
C GLU A 849 7.24 -6.23 30.48
N LYS A 850 8.56 -6.17 30.67
CA LYS A 850 9.52 -5.57 29.73
C LYS A 850 9.27 -5.98 28.28
N ASP A 851 9.05 -7.27 28.00
CA ASP A 851 8.87 -7.79 26.65
C ASP A 851 7.62 -7.19 25.97
N ALA A 852 6.59 -6.80 26.73
CA ALA A 852 5.42 -6.11 26.17
C ALA A 852 5.70 -4.62 25.86
N ILE A 853 6.67 -4.02 26.53
CA ILE A 853 7.12 -2.63 26.34
C ILE A 853 8.10 -2.54 25.16
N ASP A 854 9.07 -3.45 25.08
CA ASP A 854 10.04 -3.48 23.98
C ASP A 854 9.36 -3.82 22.63
N ASN A 855 8.27 -4.60 22.63
CA ASN A 855 7.43 -4.80 21.44
C ASN A 855 6.60 -3.55 21.06
N PHE A 856 6.48 -2.56 21.94
CA PHE A 856 5.76 -1.30 21.69
C PHE A 856 6.68 -0.20 21.11
N PHE A 857 7.96 -0.20 21.50
CA PHE A 857 8.98 0.73 21.01
C PHE A 857 9.77 0.23 19.79
N ASN A 858 9.64 -1.05 19.44
CA ASN A 858 10.25 -1.63 18.23
C ASN A 858 9.22 -1.88 17.10
N ASP A 859 8.15 -1.08 17.01
CA ASP A 859 7.43 -0.95 15.74
C ASP A 859 8.33 -0.17 14.75
N PRO A 860 8.84 -0.80 13.67
CA PRO A 860 9.69 -0.11 12.71
C PRO A 860 8.94 0.92 11.88
N ASN A 861 7.61 0.99 12.00
CA ASN A 861 6.76 1.93 11.27
C ASN A 861 6.67 3.32 11.93
N ASP A 862 7.25 3.53 13.13
CA ASP A 862 7.21 4.83 13.82
C ASP A 862 8.48 5.70 13.59
N ASP A 863 9.02 5.68 12.36
CA ASP A 863 10.15 6.55 11.96
C ASP A 863 9.71 8.04 11.77
N GLU A 864 8.43 8.37 12.00
CA GLU A 864 7.96 9.77 12.08
C GLU A 864 7.99 10.38 13.51
N SER A 865 7.98 9.58 14.60
CA SER A 865 7.95 10.14 15.97
C SER A 865 9.27 10.77 16.40
N LEU A 866 10.38 10.46 15.74
CA LEU A 866 11.69 11.06 16.02
C LEU A 866 11.82 12.55 15.65
N ASN A 867 10.78 13.20 15.08
CA ASN A 867 10.88 14.60 14.66
C ASN A 867 9.66 15.50 14.91
N ASN A 868 8.69 15.11 15.75
CA ASN A 868 7.67 16.03 16.28
C ASN A 868 7.42 15.82 17.77
N GLY A 869 7.61 16.87 18.57
CA GLY A 869 7.71 16.74 20.02
C GLY A 869 6.40 16.55 20.78
N TRP A 870 6.45 15.67 21.78
CA TRP A 870 5.85 15.85 23.11
C TRP A 870 4.31 15.89 23.23
N ASN A 871 3.51 15.52 22.22
CA ASN A 871 2.05 15.38 22.39
C ASN A 871 1.43 14.31 21.47
N ASN A 872 1.32 13.06 21.95
CA ASN A 872 0.15 12.16 21.82
C ASN A 872 0.47 10.71 22.24
N ILE A 873 0.77 10.48 23.52
CA ILE A 873 0.65 9.15 24.14
C ILE A 873 -0.71 9.13 24.83
N ASN A 874 -1.79 8.75 24.13
CA ASN A 874 -3.12 8.78 24.74
C ASN A 874 -4.15 7.80 24.13
N THR A 875 -3.81 6.51 24.13
CA THR A 875 -4.80 5.41 24.19
C THR A 875 -4.22 4.25 25.02
N THR A 876 -4.61 4.17 26.29
CA THR A 876 -4.22 3.15 27.27
C THR A 876 -4.64 1.71 26.94
N ASN A 877 -5.32 1.46 25.82
CA ASN A 877 -5.89 0.15 25.48
C ASN A 877 -4.89 -0.85 24.89
N ASP A 878 -3.92 -0.43 24.08
CA ASP A 878 -3.00 -1.38 23.40
C ASP A 878 -1.85 -1.88 24.28
N ARG A 879 -1.46 -1.12 25.32
CA ARG A 879 -0.45 -1.53 26.32
C ARG A 879 -0.94 -2.67 27.26
N THR A 880 -2.16 -3.17 27.11
CA THR A 880 -2.84 -4.06 28.09
C THR A 880 -2.64 -5.56 27.86
N LYS A 881 -2.05 -5.97 26.73
CA LYS A 881 -2.02 -7.37 26.31
C LYS A 881 -0.99 -8.18 27.12
N GLY A 882 -1.46 -8.83 28.18
CA GLY A 882 -0.62 -9.61 29.12
C GLY A 882 -0.37 -8.92 30.47
N SER A 883 -0.92 -7.71 30.68
CA SER A 883 -0.76 -6.98 31.94
C SER A 883 -1.61 -7.55 33.08
N VAL A 884 -1.09 -7.55 34.31
CA VAL A 884 -1.86 -7.89 35.52
C VAL A 884 -2.35 -6.62 36.21
N VAL A 885 -3.66 -6.54 36.49
CA VAL A 885 -4.29 -5.41 37.18
C VAL A 885 -4.66 -5.80 38.61
N SER A 886 -4.23 -5.00 39.57
CA SER A 886 -4.48 -5.16 41.01
C SER A 886 -5.28 -3.95 41.51
N TYR A 887 -6.37 -4.18 42.25
CA TYR A 887 -7.15 -3.11 42.89
C TYR A 887 -6.69 -2.94 44.33
N LEU A 888 -5.74 -2.02 44.54
CA LEU A 888 -5.21 -1.72 45.85
C LEU A 888 -6.19 -0.83 46.61
N THR A 889 -6.53 -1.25 47.83
CA THR A 889 -7.33 -0.47 48.76
C THR A 889 -6.38 0.18 49.76
N VAL A 890 -6.35 1.52 49.80
CA VAL A 890 -5.62 2.24 50.85
C VAL A 890 -6.22 1.84 52.21
N PRO A 891 -5.41 1.45 53.21
CA PRO A 891 -5.92 1.19 54.56
C PRO A 891 -6.65 2.43 55.10
N PRO A 892 -7.72 2.26 55.90
CA PRO A 892 -8.37 3.40 56.54
C PRO A 892 -7.35 4.13 57.43
N ASP A 893 -7.44 5.46 57.48
CA ASP A 893 -6.60 6.22 58.40
C ASP A 893 -6.97 5.83 59.83
N ASN A 894 -5.96 5.60 60.66
CA ASN A 894 -6.12 5.42 62.10
C ASN A 894 -5.28 6.42 62.89
N VAL A 895 -4.71 7.44 62.23
CA VAL A 895 -3.92 8.51 62.84
C VAL A 895 -4.87 9.67 63.21
N PRO A 896 -5.03 10.01 64.50
CA PRO A 896 -5.86 11.14 64.90
C PRO A 896 -5.26 12.49 64.49
N PRO A 897 -6.06 13.47 64.06
CA PRO A 897 -5.57 14.80 63.72
C PRO A 897 -5.08 15.58 64.94
N GLY A 898 -4.25 16.60 64.75
CA GLY A 898 -3.70 17.42 65.82
C GLY A 898 -4.77 18.15 66.67
N LYS A 899 -4.43 18.43 67.93
CA LYS A 899 -5.33 19.11 68.86
C LYS A 899 -5.56 20.61 68.50
N PRO A 900 -6.81 21.11 68.48
CA PRO A 900 -7.09 22.55 68.41
C PRO A 900 -6.52 23.31 69.61
N THR A 901 -5.83 24.42 69.37
CA THR A 901 -5.21 25.21 70.45
C THR A 901 -6.18 26.26 70.99
N ILE A 902 -6.39 26.26 72.31
CA ILE A 902 -7.31 27.17 73.01
C ILE A 902 -6.50 28.24 73.74
N SER A 903 -6.94 29.50 73.66
CA SER A 903 -6.34 30.63 74.38
C SER A 903 -7.40 31.64 74.83
N THR A 904 -7.22 32.23 76.01
CA THR A 904 -8.13 33.26 76.55
C THR A 904 -7.52 34.64 76.39
N ASN A 905 -8.26 35.57 75.80
CA ASN A 905 -7.87 36.97 75.64
C ASN A 905 -8.07 37.76 76.95
N ALA A 906 -7.37 38.89 77.07
CA ALA A 906 -7.44 39.74 78.27
C ALA A 906 -8.81 40.40 78.52
N ASP A 907 -9.74 40.33 77.57
CA ASP A 907 -11.13 40.78 77.70
C ASP A 907 -12.10 39.66 78.13
N GLY A 908 -11.62 38.42 78.29
CA GLY A 908 -12.40 37.24 78.65
C GLY A 908 -12.92 36.42 77.47
N SER A 909 -12.67 36.84 76.22
CA SER A 909 -13.04 36.03 75.04
C SER A 909 -12.11 34.84 74.85
N VAL A 910 -12.60 33.76 74.24
CA VAL A 910 -11.84 32.51 74.05
C VAL A 910 -11.62 32.27 72.56
N ASN A 911 -10.36 32.16 72.16
CA ASN A 911 -9.94 31.82 70.80
C ASN A 911 -9.58 30.32 70.71
N ILE A 912 -10.09 29.65 69.69
CA ILE A 912 -9.72 28.30 69.29
C ILE A 912 -9.07 28.39 67.90
N THR A 913 -7.86 27.86 67.75
CA THR A 913 -7.17 27.76 66.46
C THR A 913 -7.22 26.30 66.00
N PRO A 914 -7.73 26.02 64.78
CA PRO A 914 -7.62 24.71 64.16
C PRO A 914 -6.17 24.21 64.12
N PRO A 915 -5.95 22.88 64.11
CA PRO A 915 -4.62 22.28 63.94
C PRO A 915 -4.03 22.58 62.56
N THR A 916 -2.87 21.98 62.26
CA THR A 916 -2.19 22.14 60.95
C THR A 916 -2.59 21.11 59.91
N ASP A 917 -3.22 20.01 60.32
CA ASP A 917 -3.48 18.85 59.49
C ASP A 917 -4.54 19.18 58.42
N GLU A 918 -4.26 18.81 57.16
CA GLU A 918 -5.01 19.29 55.98
C GLU A 918 -6.36 18.59 55.78
N ASP A 919 -6.63 17.55 56.55
CA ASP A 919 -7.76 16.62 56.44
C ASP A 919 -8.83 16.81 57.53
N VAL A 920 -8.65 17.78 58.44
CA VAL A 920 -9.60 18.07 59.53
C VAL A 920 -10.88 18.70 58.98
N VAL A 921 -11.96 17.92 58.94
CA VAL A 921 -13.27 18.35 58.41
C VAL A 921 -14.19 18.94 59.48
N LYS A 922 -13.96 18.64 60.77
CA LYS A 922 -14.87 18.99 61.87
C LYS A 922 -14.11 19.36 63.14
N ILE A 923 -14.61 20.36 63.87
CA ILE A 923 -14.16 20.72 65.22
C ILE A 923 -15.38 20.86 66.12
N GLU A 924 -15.38 20.20 67.28
CA GLU A 924 -16.43 20.33 68.30
C GLU A 924 -15.90 21.09 69.50
N VAL A 925 -16.58 22.19 69.86
CA VAL A 925 -16.22 23.05 70.99
C VAL A 925 -17.31 22.98 72.04
N ASN A 926 -16.97 22.56 73.27
CA ASN A 926 -17.89 22.50 74.40
C ASN A 926 -17.55 23.60 75.41
N TYR A 927 -18.55 24.33 75.89
CA TYR A 927 -18.40 25.40 76.87
C TYR A 927 -19.67 25.59 77.71
N ILE A 928 -19.60 26.42 78.76
CA ILE A 928 -20.77 26.81 79.56
C ILE A 928 -21.18 28.25 79.20
N ASP A 929 -22.43 28.45 78.79
CA ASP A 929 -22.98 29.77 78.44
C ASP A 929 -23.10 30.71 79.65
N GLU A 930 -23.37 32.00 79.40
CA GLU A 930 -23.50 33.03 80.42
C GLU A 930 -24.63 32.77 81.44
N ASN A 931 -25.57 31.87 81.11
CA ASN A 931 -26.70 31.46 81.95
C ASN A 931 -26.40 30.17 82.76
N GLY A 932 -25.27 29.51 82.49
CA GLY A 932 -24.84 28.29 83.18
C GLY A 932 -25.25 26.98 82.51
N ASN A 933 -25.71 26.98 81.26
CA ASN A 933 -26.05 25.75 80.52
C ASN A 933 -24.85 25.28 79.69
N PRO A 934 -24.65 23.95 79.52
CA PRO A 934 -23.67 23.43 78.59
C PRO A 934 -24.10 23.68 77.14
N GLN A 935 -23.15 24.14 76.34
CA GLN A 935 -23.29 24.37 74.91
C GLN A 935 -22.26 23.52 74.16
N ASN A 936 -22.67 23.00 73.01
CA ASN A 936 -21.79 22.37 72.04
C ASN A 936 -21.92 23.18 70.73
N ALA A 937 -20.78 23.55 70.16
CA ALA A 937 -20.68 24.17 68.84
C ALA A 937 -19.91 23.22 67.93
N VAL A 938 -20.59 22.70 66.91
CA VAL A 938 -19.95 21.92 65.85
C VAL A 938 -19.60 22.87 64.72
N LEU A 939 -18.31 22.94 64.41
CA LEU A 939 -17.80 23.62 63.24
C LEU A 939 -17.48 22.59 62.16
N THR A 940 -17.94 22.84 60.95
CA THR A 940 -17.65 22.04 59.75
C THR A 940 -16.89 22.90 58.74
N GLY A 941 -15.75 22.38 58.29
CA GLY A 941 -14.96 22.99 57.23
C GLY A 941 -15.47 22.53 55.86
N ASP A 942 -15.73 23.49 54.97
CA ASP A 942 -15.96 23.22 53.55
C ASP A 942 -14.65 23.55 52.80
N PHE A 943 -14.12 22.56 52.07
CA PHE A 943 -12.80 22.59 51.42
C PHE A 943 -12.92 22.12 49.95
N PRO A 944 -13.41 22.97 49.03
CA PRO A 944 -13.88 22.50 47.72
C PRO A 944 -12.82 22.18 46.67
N ASP A 945 -11.53 22.50 46.89
CA ASP A 945 -10.54 22.53 45.79
C ASP A 945 -9.09 22.13 46.14
N GLY A 946 -8.80 21.72 47.38
CA GLY A 946 -7.46 21.27 47.77
C GLY A 946 -6.36 22.34 47.73
N SER A 947 -6.73 23.63 47.71
CA SER A 947 -5.75 24.73 47.80
C SER A 947 -5.03 24.75 49.17
N GLU A 948 -3.70 24.97 49.17
CA GLU A 948 -2.82 24.90 50.36
C GLU A 948 -3.14 25.92 51.48
N TYR A 949 -4.11 26.80 51.27
CA TYR A 949 -4.63 27.77 52.24
C TYR A 949 -6.14 27.95 52.01
N TYR A 950 -6.89 28.47 52.99
CA TYR A 950 -8.31 28.90 52.90
C TYR A 950 -9.43 27.84 53.06
N GLY A 951 -9.44 27.08 54.15
CA GLY A 951 -10.67 26.39 54.61
C GLY A 951 -11.76 27.35 55.09
N SER A 952 -12.98 27.24 54.57
CA SER A 952 -14.12 28.05 55.03
C SER A 952 -14.88 27.33 56.13
N TRP A 953 -14.54 27.62 57.38
CA TRP A 953 -15.24 27.04 58.54
C TRP A 953 -16.61 27.67 58.76
N THR A 954 -17.60 26.84 59.11
CA THR A 954 -18.96 27.25 59.45
C THR A 954 -19.38 26.65 60.78
N SER A 955 -19.92 27.47 61.69
CA SER A 955 -20.40 27.03 63.02
C SER A 955 -21.92 26.80 62.99
N ASN A 956 -22.39 25.70 63.59
CA ASN A 956 -23.81 25.48 63.83
C ASN A 956 -24.38 26.33 65.00
N ASN A 957 -23.51 26.96 65.80
CA ASN A 957 -23.85 27.73 66.98
C ASN A 957 -23.53 29.23 66.77
N PRO A 958 -24.53 30.15 66.86
CA PRO A 958 -24.36 31.55 66.53
C PRO A 958 -23.55 32.37 67.56
N ASP A 959 -23.34 31.86 68.77
CA ASP A 959 -22.52 32.54 69.80
C ASP A 959 -21.01 32.29 69.58
N VAL A 960 -20.66 31.32 68.72
CA VAL A 960 -19.28 31.03 68.28
C VAL A 960 -19.04 31.65 66.90
N LYS A 961 -18.14 32.63 66.84
CA LYS A 961 -17.79 33.34 65.60
C LYS A 961 -16.60 32.69 64.93
N VAL A 962 -16.57 32.78 63.60
CA VAL A 962 -15.48 32.31 62.76
C VAL A 962 -14.99 33.46 61.89
N ASP A 963 -13.69 33.73 61.90
CA ASP A 963 -13.02 34.65 60.99
C ASP A 963 -12.11 33.86 60.03
N ASN A 964 -12.57 33.70 58.79
CA ASN A 964 -11.87 32.99 57.71
C ASN A 964 -10.87 33.95 57.02
N SER A 965 -9.84 34.36 57.76
CA SER A 965 -8.82 35.31 57.29
C SER A 965 -7.80 34.67 56.34
N TYR A 966 -7.09 35.49 55.54
CA TYR A 966 -6.19 35.06 54.46
C TYR A 966 -4.91 34.28 54.88
N THR A 967 -4.78 33.82 56.13
CA THR A 967 -3.61 33.01 56.54
C THR A 967 -3.96 31.81 57.41
N ARG A 968 -4.88 31.96 58.39
CA ARG A 968 -5.53 30.85 59.11
C ARG A 968 -6.93 31.29 59.56
N ALA A 969 -7.86 30.35 59.68
CA ALA A 969 -9.16 30.60 60.29
C ALA A 969 -9.02 30.74 61.82
N THR A 970 -9.70 31.73 62.41
CA THR A 970 -9.73 31.93 63.88
C THR A 970 -11.16 31.76 64.37
N ILE A 971 -11.37 30.93 65.38
CA ILE A 971 -12.68 30.67 65.99
C ILE A 971 -12.70 31.41 67.34
N THR A 972 -13.73 32.20 67.62
CA THR A 972 -13.81 33.02 68.84
C THR A 972 -15.18 32.95 69.50
N ILE A 973 -15.20 32.63 70.79
CA ILE A 973 -16.38 32.78 71.66
C ILE A 973 -16.27 34.14 72.37
N SER A 974 -17.33 34.95 72.32
CA SER A 974 -17.31 36.30 72.90
C SER A 974 -17.36 36.24 74.44
N ALA A 975 -16.70 37.18 75.13
CA ALA A 975 -16.56 37.16 76.60
C ALA A 975 -17.90 37.19 77.36
N ASP A 976 -18.94 37.78 76.75
CA ASP A 976 -20.30 37.85 77.26
C ASP A 976 -21.11 36.55 77.04
N LYS A 977 -20.50 35.54 76.40
CA LYS A 977 -21.11 34.26 75.99
C LYS A 977 -20.49 33.02 76.62
N VAL A 978 -19.44 33.21 77.41
CA VAL A 978 -18.82 32.16 78.23
C VAL A 978 -18.92 32.56 79.69
N LYS A 979 -19.29 31.61 80.54
CA LYS A 979 -19.33 31.83 81.99
C LYS A 979 -17.91 31.97 82.54
N ASP A 980 -17.66 33.08 83.26
CA ASP A 980 -16.38 33.32 83.92
C ASP A 980 -15.96 32.16 84.83
N GLY A 981 -14.70 31.73 84.70
CA GLY A 981 -14.13 30.57 85.39
C GLY A 981 -14.68 29.20 84.98
N SER A 982 -15.41 29.07 83.86
CA SER A 982 -15.79 27.78 83.29
C SER A 982 -14.76 27.25 82.29
N GLU A 983 -14.74 25.93 82.12
CA GLU A 983 -13.86 25.22 81.19
C GLU A 983 -14.40 25.27 79.75
N VAL A 984 -13.48 25.33 78.78
CA VAL A 984 -13.77 25.24 77.35
C VAL A 984 -12.89 24.15 76.76
N THR A 985 -13.49 23.15 76.11
CA THR A 985 -12.77 22.07 75.43
C THR A 985 -13.04 22.12 73.93
N ALA A 986 -12.08 21.65 73.12
CA ALA A 986 -12.18 21.59 71.67
C ALA A 986 -11.53 20.31 71.15
N LYS A 987 -12.25 19.56 70.32
CA LYS A 987 -11.82 18.28 69.72
C LYS A 987 -11.90 18.36 68.20
N ALA A 988 -10.86 17.93 67.50
CA ALA A 988 -10.81 17.85 66.03
C ALA A 988 -11.29 16.48 65.55
N THR A 989 -11.78 16.40 64.30
CA THR A 989 -12.12 15.16 63.61
C THR A 989 -11.72 15.26 62.14
N ASP A 990 -11.03 14.25 61.65
CA ASP A 990 -10.57 14.14 60.26
C ASP A 990 -11.66 13.62 59.31
N ALA A 991 -11.31 13.51 58.01
CA ALA A 991 -12.19 12.97 56.98
C ALA A 991 -12.47 11.46 57.11
N SER A 992 -11.62 10.72 57.82
CA SER A 992 -11.73 9.27 58.07
C SER A 992 -12.61 8.93 59.28
N GLY A 993 -12.83 9.92 60.16
CA GLY A 993 -13.60 9.81 61.39
C GLY A 993 -12.75 9.68 62.66
N ASN A 994 -11.41 9.71 62.58
CA ASN A 994 -10.56 9.74 63.78
C ASN A 994 -10.62 11.12 64.42
N THR A 995 -10.37 11.17 65.72
CA THR A 995 -10.59 12.37 66.51
C THR A 995 -9.39 12.67 67.38
N GLY A 996 -8.85 13.89 67.31
CA GLY A 996 -7.57 14.22 67.94
C GLY A 996 -7.52 13.98 69.45
N ASP A 997 -6.50 13.22 69.87
CA ASP A 997 -6.29 12.71 71.23
C ASP A 997 -5.41 13.65 72.08
N ASP A 998 -5.47 13.50 73.42
CA ASP A 998 -5.20 14.58 74.37
C ASP A 998 -3.73 14.62 74.87
N SER A 999 -2.81 15.04 73.99
CA SER A 999 -1.39 15.18 74.33
C SER A 999 -1.10 16.35 75.32
N ILE A 1000 -1.05 16.05 76.62
CA ILE A 1000 -0.64 17.01 77.67
C ILE A 1000 0.89 17.13 77.78
N TYR A 1001 1.37 18.38 77.81
CA TYR A 1001 2.76 18.77 78.10
C TYR A 1001 2.78 19.67 79.34
N GLU A 1002 2.89 19.09 80.54
CA GLU A 1002 2.93 19.86 81.78
C GLU A 1002 4.35 20.08 82.32
N THR A 1003 4.80 21.33 82.30
CA THR A 1003 5.87 21.82 83.18
C THR A 1003 5.29 22.55 84.40
N GLY A 1004 4.33 21.89 85.08
CA GLY A 1004 3.97 22.16 86.48
C GLY A 1004 2.52 22.57 86.76
N VAL A 1005 1.76 21.67 87.42
CA VAL A 1005 0.51 22.01 88.13
C VAL A 1005 0.72 22.22 89.63
N GLN A 1006 -0.02 23.18 90.16
CA GLN A 1006 -0.14 23.46 91.59
C GLN A 1006 -1.32 22.68 92.22
N HIS A 1007 -1.04 22.04 93.36
CA HIS A 1007 -1.98 21.82 94.48
C HIS A 1007 -3.46 21.45 94.16
N GLY A 1008 -3.71 20.17 93.83
CA GLY A 1008 -5.05 19.57 93.82
C GLY A 1008 -5.01 18.04 93.91
N SER A 1009 -6.05 17.41 94.43
CA SER A 1009 -6.23 15.94 94.47
C SER A 1009 -7.24 15.54 93.39
N ASN A 1010 -6.89 15.78 92.14
CA ASN A 1010 -7.77 15.51 90.99
C ASN A 1010 -7.31 14.23 90.29
N THR A 1011 -8.27 13.52 89.70
CA THR A 1011 -8.03 12.50 88.67
C THR A 1011 -8.22 13.19 87.32
N LEU A 1012 -7.30 12.94 86.40
CA LEU A 1012 -7.34 13.37 85.01
C LEU A 1012 -7.72 12.15 84.18
N ASP A 1013 -8.80 12.26 83.40
CA ASP A 1013 -9.38 11.20 82.56
C ASP A 1013 -9.21 11.64 81.11
N MET A 1014 -8.55 10.83 80.27
CA MET A 1014 -8.28 11.16 78.86
C MET A 1014 -9.43 10.73 77.93
N GLY A 1015 -10.29 9.82 78.41
CA GLY A 1015 -11.61 9.55 77.82
C GLY A 1015 -11.64 8.35 76.90
N SER A 1016 -11.53 8.58 75.60
CA SER A 1016 -11.66 7.53 74.59
C SER A 1016 -10.99 7.93 73.26
N GLY A 1017 -10.04 7.12 72.82
CA GLY A 1017 -9.02 7.44 71.82
C GLY A 1017 -7.84 6.47 71.94
N ASN A 1018 -6.69 6.77 71.34
CA ASN A 1018 -5.42 6.10 71.64
C ASN A 1018 -4.46 7.16 72.21
N ASP A 1019 -4.64 7.50 73.49
CA ASP A 1019 -4.06 8.69 74.10
C ASP A 1019 -2.54 8.56 74.36
N ILE A 1020 -1.80 9.67 74.21
CA ILE A 1020 -0.35 9.71 74.45
C ILE A 1020 0.05 10.78 75.47
N VAL A 1021 0.30 10.36 76.70
CA VAL A 1021 0.74 11.23 77.80
C VAL A 1021 2.27 11.32 77.82
N ARG A 1022 2.82 12.55 77.76
CA ARG A 1022 4.28 12.79 77.71
C ARG A 1022 4.76 13.54 78.95
N ILE A 1023 5.65 12.94 79.74
CA ILE A 1023 6.20 13.59 80.96
C ILE A 1023 7.72 13.81 80.91
N SER A 1024 8.16 14.94 81.48
CA SER A 1024 9.58 15.31 81.61
C SER A 1024 9.96 15.64 83.06
N ASN A 1025 11.07 15.05 83.52
CA ASN A 1025 11.68 15.24 84.85
C ASN A 1025 10.84 14.79 86.09
N ASP A 1026 11.51 14.90 87.24
CA ASP A 1026 11.30 14.30 88.57
C ASP A 1026 10.01 14.74 89.32
N ILE A 1027 8.89 14.84 88.61
CA ILE A 1027 7.59 15.16 89.17
C ILE A 1027 6.99 13.88 89.74
N ILE A 1028 6.69 13.87 91.05
CA ILE A 1028 5.70 12.95 91.63
C ILE A 1028 4.34 13.63 91.42
N PRO A 1029 3.54 13.25 90.40
CA PRO A 1029 2.20 13.80 90.27
C PRO A 1029 1.39 13.37 91.51
N LYS A 1030 0.76 14.35 92.15
CA LYS A 1030 -0.19 14.12 93.25
C LYS A 1030 -1.63 13.96 92.74
N ALA A 1031 -1.76 13.85 91.42
CA ALA A 1031 -2.96 13.56 90.66
C ALA A 1031 -2.78 12.17 90.01
N SER A 1032 -3.87 11.44 89.82
CA SER A 1032 -3.87 10.20 89.03
C SER A 1032 -4.26 10.52 87.58
N ILE A 1033 -3.73 9.78 86.63
CA ILE A 1033 -4.06 9.90 85.20
C ILE A 1033 -4.68 8.57 84.75
N ASP A 1034 -5.82 8.64 84.08
CA ASP A 1034 -6.58 7.50 83.57
C ASP A 1034 -6.63 7.61 82.04
N GLY A 1035 -6.15 6.61 81.30
CA GLY A 1035 -6.15 6.63 79.82
C GLY A 1035 -7.57 6.58 79.28
N GLY A 1036 -8.33 5.56 79.67
CA GLY A 1036 -9.76 5.46 79.38
C GLY A 1036 -10.08 4.26 78.50
N ASP A 1037 -10.87 4.48 77.45
CA ASP A 1037 -11.24 3.46 76.46
C ASP A 1037 -10.34 3.56 75.21
N GLY A 1038 -9.28 2.76 75.12
CA GLY A 1038 -8.28 2.93 74.07
C GLY A 1038 -7.17 1.89 73.96
N PHE A 1039 -6.12 2.27 73.25
CA PHE A 1039 -4.76 1.76 73.40
C PHE A 1039 -3.83 2.91 73.76
N ASP A 1040 -3.60 3.10 75.06
CA ASP A 1040 -3.02 4.33 75.58
C ASP A 1040 -1.54 4.17 75.92
N THR A 1041 -0.74 5.19 75.59
CA THR A 1041 0.73 5.19 75.71
C THR A 1041 1.24 6.24 76.69
N PHE A 1042 1.93 5.79 77.74
CA PHE A 1042 2.61 6.66 78.69
C PHE A 1042 4.11 6.80 78.36
N LYS A 1043 4.53 7.97 77.86
CA LYS A 1043 5.87 8.20 77.28
C LYS A 1043 6.74 9.14 78.13
N PHE A 1044 7.98 8.72 78.38
CA PHE A 1044 8.98 9.50 79.13
C PHE A 1044 9.86 10.35 78.22
N VAL A 1045 9.63 11.65 78.13
CA VAL A 1045 10.45 12.58 77.32
C VAL A 1045 11.57 13.21 78.15
N ASN A 1046 12.83 12.92 77.77
CA ASN A 1046 14.02 13.45 78.45
C ASN A 1046 14.53 14.72 77.76
N LEU A 1047 14.33 15.88 78.40
CA LEU A 1047 14.74 17.19 77.89
C LEU A 1047 16.12 17.66 78.40
N ASP A 1048 16.66 17.00 79.43
CA ASP A 1048 17.75 17.51 80.28
C ASP A 1048 19.03 16.66 80.25
N ASP A 1049 19.08 15.60 79.42
CA ASP A 1049 20.20 14.65 79.25
C ASP A 1049 20.63 13.91 80.54
N LYS A 1050 19.72 13.76 81.51
CA LYS A 1050 19.94 13.08 82.80
C LYS A 1050 19.28 11.70 82.86
N PRO A 1051 19.82 10.73 83.63
CA PRO A 1051 19.11 9.49 83.94
C PRO A 1051 17.85 9.77 84.77
N ILE A 1052 16.75 9.07 84.46
CA ILE A 1052 15.47 9.18 85.18
C ILE A 1052 15.23 7.88 85.95
N THR A 1053 14.74 7.95 87.19
CA THR A 1053 14.30 6.77 87.96
C THR A 1053 12.95 7.04 88.60
N THR A 1054 11.92 6.26 88.27
CA THR A 1054 10.53 6.58 88.61
C THR A 1054 9.64 5.35 88.80
N THR A 1055 8.40 5.54 89.27
CA THR A 1055 7.35 4.53 89.45
C THR A 1055 6.14 4.90 88.59
N ILE A 1056 5.41 3.93 88.04
CA ILE A 1056 4.18 4.18 87.27
C ILE A 1056 2.89 4.10 88.14
N SER A 1057 3.00 4.28 89.45
CA SER A 1057 1.85 4.11 90.36
C SER A 1057 0.73 5.16 90.20
N MET A 1058 0.96 6.23 89.43
CA MET A 1058 0.01 7.31 89.18
C MET A 1058 -0.95 7.06 88.02
N ILE A 1059 -0.71 6.03 87.18
CA ILE A 1059 -1.52 5.74 85.99
C ILE A 1059 -2.46 4.53 86.19
N SER A 1060 -3.59 4.59 85.47
CA SER A 1060 -4.54 3.49 85.22
C SER A 1060 -5.00 3.50 83.77
N ASN A 1061 -5.44 2.34 83.26
CA ASN A 1061 -5.89 2.13 81.89
C ASN A 1061 -4.88 2.63 80.85
N PHE A 1062 -3.63 2.15 80.92
CA PHE A 1062 -2.64 2.28 79.85
C PHE A 1062 -2.18 0.91 79.37
N GLU A 1063 -1.99 0.77 78.06
CA GLU A 1063 -1.56 -0.43 77.37
C GLU A 1063 -0.04 -0.48 77.18
N LYS A 1064 0.58 0.69 77.06
CA LYS A 1064 1.98 0.83 76.65
C LYS A 1064 2.75 1.85 77.49
N ILE A 1065 3.94 1.48 77.94
CA ILE A 1065 4.88 2.35 78.65
C ILE A 1065 6.13 2.53 77.78
N ASP A 1066 6.34 3.74 77.27
CA ASP A 1066 7.46 4.06 76.39
C ASP A 1066 8.57 4.78 77.17
N ILE A 1067 9.66 4.06 77.44
CA ILE A 1067 10.89 4.59 78.04
C ILE A 1067 12.00 4.88 77.02
N THR A 1068 11.76 4.80 75.70
CA THR A 1068 12.77 5.04 74.64
C THR A 1068 13.39 6.45 74.71
N GLY A 1069 14.69 6.59 74.44
CA GLY A 1069 15.35 7.90 74.39
C GLY A 1069 16.88 7.87 74.42
N MET A 1070 17.50 9.07 74.46
CA MET A 1070 18.95 9.26 74.29
C MET A 1070 19.82 8.82 75.49
N ARG A 1071 19.24 8.48 76.65
CA ARG A 1071 19.95 8.14 77.89
C ARG A 1071 19.15 7.16 78.74
N TYR A 1072 19.88 6.29 79.44
CA TYR A 1072 19.35 5.25 80.33
C TYR A 1072 18.30 5.76 81.33
N LYS A 1073 17.13 5.11 81.34
CA LYS A 1073 16.02 5.32 82.26
C LYS A 1073 15.82 4.07 83.12
N THR A 1074 15.14 4.23 84.25
CA THR A 1074 14.80 3.13 85.14
C THR A 1074 13.36 3.29 85.62
N VAL A 1075 12.48 2.39 85.19
CA VAL A 1075 11.09 2.34 85.67
C VAL A 1075 10.94 1.22 86.69
N ASN A 1076 10.26 1.52 87.79
CA ASN A 1076 9.93 0.55 88.83
C ASN A 1076 8.46 0.17 88.63
N ILE A 1077 8.20 -1.13 88.42
CA ILE A 1077 6.87 -1.69 88.15
C ILE A 1077 6.53 -2.70 89.25
N GLN A 1078 5.37 -2.52 89.86
CA GLN A 1078 4.81 -3.43 90.86
C GLN A 1078 3.70 -4.28 90.24
N LYS A 1079 3.36 -5.40 90.89
CA LYS A 1079 2.26 -6.27 90.45
C LYS A 1079 0.94 -5.51 90.25
N GLU A 1080 0.60 -4.63 91.19
CA GLU A 1080 -0.63 -3.83 91.16
C GLU A 1080 -0.65 -2.82 90.01
N ASP A 1081 0.52 -2.41 89.49
CA ASP A 1081 0.58 -1.48 88.35
C ASP A 1081 0.13 -2.18 87.07
N VAL A 1082 0.49 -3.45 86.88
CA VAL A 1082 0.05 -4.32 85.77
C VAL A 1082 -1.39 -4.86 85.97
N GLU A 1083 -1.96 -4.72 87.16
CA GLU A 1083 -3.39 -4.97 87.41
C GLU A 1083 -4.28 -3.74 87.15
N ARG A 1084 -3.69 -2.53 87.07
CA ARG A 1084 -4.40 -1.29 86.71
C ARG A 1084 -4.14 -0.81 85.29
N ASN A 1085 -3.11 -1.33 84.64
CA ASN A 1085 -2.66 -0.92 83.31
C ASN A 1085 -2.40 -2.21 82.51
N HIS A 1086 -3.25 -2.50 81.54
CA HIS A 1086 -3.14 -3.63 80.62
C HIS A 1086 -4.20 -3.52 79.52
N ASN A 1087 -3.90 -4.05 78.33
CA ASN A 1087 -4.86 -4.12 77.24
C ASN A 1087 -6.11 -4.91 77.63
N ALA A 1088 -7.27 -4.23 77.63
CA ALA A 1088 -8.57 -4.84 77.84
C ALA A 1088 -9.01 -5.72 76.65
N LYS A 1089 -8.44 -5.47 75.46
CA LYS A 1089 -8.56 -6.30 74.27
C LYS A 1089 -7.39 -7.29 74.20
N ALA A 1090 -7.56 -8.37 73.45
CA ALA A 1090 -6.50 -9.36 73.29
C ALA A 1090 -5.44 -8.86 72.29
N THR A 1091 -4.19 -8.75 72.75
CA THR A 1091 -3.01 -8.52 71.90
C THR A 1091 -2.69 -9.81 71.14
N VAL A 1092 -2.34 -9.72 69.85
CA VAL A 1092 -1.94 -10.87 69.03
C VAL A 1092 -0.46 -10.73 68.70
N ASP A 1093 0.34 -11.74 69.01
CA ASP A 1093 1.76 -11.77 68.68
C ASP A 1093 2.00 -12.07 67.19
N ASP A 1094 3.23 -11.82 66.70
CA ASP A 1094 3.61 -12.01 65.30
C ASP A 1094 3.57 -13.51 64.87
N SER A 1095 3.30 -14.45 65.79
CA SER A 1095 3.01 -15.85 65.48
C SER A 1095 1.51 -16.16 65.30
N GLY A 1096 0.66 -15.13 65.38
CA GLY A 1096 -0.79 -15.22 65.31
C GLY A 1096 -1.45 -15.69 66.62
N LYS A 1097 -0.71 -15.74 67.73
CA LYS A 1097 -1.22 -16.21 69.03
C LYS A 1097 -1.77 -15.04 69.85
N SER A 1098 -2.96 -15.24 70.40
CA SER A 1098 -3.66 -14.22 71.17
C SER A 1098 -3.37 -14.31 72.68
N HIS A 1099 -3.13 -13.14 73.29
CA HIS A 1099 -2.79 -12.92 74.70
C HIS A 1099 -3.73 -11.85 75.28
N ASN A 1100 -4.24 -12.07 76.50
CA ASN A 1100 -5.16 -11.13 77.15
C ASN A 1100 -4.45 -10.39 78.31
N ASN A 1101 -4.89 -9.17 78.62
CA ASN A 1101 -4.38 -8.36 79.73
C ASN A 1101 -2.86 -8.18 79.67
N VAL A 1102 -2.37 -7.64 78.55
CA VAL A 1102 -0.95 -7.39 78.30
C VAL A 1102 -0.60 -5.92 78.58
N LEU A 1103 0.44 -5.67 79.36
CA LEU A 1103 1.10 -4.35 79.46
C LEU A 1103 2.44 -4.40 78.73
N ILE A 1104 2.68 -3.49 77.80
CA ILE A 1104 3.89 -3.44 76.98
C ILE A 1104 4.85 -2.36 77.51
N VAL A 1105 6.16 -2.63 77.52
CA VAL A 1105 7.22 -1.69 77.92
C VAL A 1105 8.34 -1.65 76.87
N ASP A 1106 8.42 -0.54 76.14
CA ASP A 1106 9.40 -0.28 75.07
C ASP A 1106 10.59 0.53 75.60
N GLY A 1107 11.82 0.21 75.15
CA GLY A 1107 13.03 0.88 75.62
C GLY A 1107 14.29 0.43 74.89
N ASN A 1108 15.40 1.13 75.12
CA ASN A 1108 16.66 0.95 74.40
C ASN A 1108 17.71 0.16 75.22
N GLU A 1109 18.77 -0.33 74.56
CA GLU A 1109 19.89 -0.98 75.24
C GLU A 1109 20.45 -0.13 76.40
N GLY A 1110 20.40 -0.69 77.61
CA GLY A 1110 20.88 -0.06 78.85
C GLY A 1110 19.81 0.64 79.68
N ASP A 1111 18.57 0.75 79.19
CA ASP A 1111 17.40 1.03 80.02
C ASP A 1111 17.11 -0.12 80.99
N LYS A 1112 16.34 0.17 82.05
CA LYS A 1112 16.06 -0.78 83.14
C LYS A 1112 14.61 -0.82 83.58
N VAL A 1113 14.13 -2.02 83.86
CA VAL A 1113 12.86 -2.27 84.56
C VAL A 1113 13.17 -2.99 85.88
N ASN A 1114 12.89 -2.33 87.00
CA ASN A 1114 12.98 -2.95 88.33
C ASN A 1114 11.62 -3.59 88.66
N LEU A 1115 11.59 -4.91 88.80
CA LEU A 1115 10.35 -5.64 89.13
C LEU A 1115 10.20 -5.86 90.63
N SER A 1116 9.05 -5.48 91.19
CA SER A 1116 8.63 -5.78 92.56
C SER A 1116 7.36 -6.64 92.56
N GLU A 1117 7.33 -7.67 93.41
CA GLU A 1117 6.23 -8.64 93.53
C GLU A 1117 5.86 -9.44 92.27
N ILE A 1118 6.65 -9.28 91.20
CA ILE A 1118 6.61 -10.05 89.95
C ILE A 1118 7.85 -10.96 89.86
N SER A 1119 7.72 -12.14 89.25
CA SER A 1119 8.85 -13.05 89.00
C SER A 1119 9.90 -12.41 88.09
N LYS A 1120 11.17 -12.42 88.48
CA LYS A 1120 12.28 -11.94 87.63
C LYS A 1120 12.78 -12.98 86.61
N THR A 1121 12.21 -14.18 86.63
CA THR A 1121 12.45 -15.20 85.60
C THR A 1121 11.40 -15.06 84.51
N THR A 1122 11.85 -14.78 83.30
CA THR A 1122 11.06 -14.70 82.06
C THR A 1122 10.29 -16.01 81.84
N SER A 1123 9.01 -15.93 81.51
CA SER A 1123 8.14 -17.09 81.23
C SER A 1123 8.27 -17.59 79.79
N SER A 1124 8.33 -16.66 78.84
CA SER A 1124 8.47 -16.91 77.40
C SER A 1124 9.04 -15.66 76.70
N LYS A 1125 9.36 -15.79 75.41
CA LYS A 1125 9.53 -14.64 74.52
C LYS A 1125 8.38 -14.61 73.51
N VAL A 1126 8.02 -13.41 73.09
CA VAL A 1126 7.10 -13.14 71.98
C VAL A 1126 7.76 -12.11 71.07
N THR A 1127 7.34 -12.06 69.81
CA THR A 1127 7.63 -10.96 68.90
C THR A 1127 6.31 -10.26 68.62
N TYR A 1128 6.30 -8.93 68.66
CA TYR A 1128 5.10 -8.12 68.47
C TYR A 1128 5.51 -6.83 67.76
N GLU A 1129 4.86 -6.53 66.63
CA GLU A 1129 5.20 -5.36 65.78
C GLU A 1129 6.69 -5.39 65.36
N GLY A 1130 7.26 -6.59 65.17
CA GLY A 1130 8.67 -6.79 64.81
C GLY A 1130 9.67 -6.68 65.98
N ASN A 1131 9.24 -6.19 67.15
CA ASN A 1131 10.07 -6.09 68.35
C ASN A 1131 9.98 -7.37 69.20
N THR A 1132 11.10 -7.79 69.82
CA THR A 1132 11.14 -9.00 70.66
C THR A 1132 10.99 -8.64 72.14
N TYR A 1133 10.01 -9.22 72.82
CA TYR A 1133 9.74 -8.97 74.25
C TYR A 1133 10.00 -10.21 75.12
N ASN A 1134 10.54 -9.96 76.30
CA ASN A 1134 10.59 -10.91 77.41
C ASN A 1134 9.24 -10.84 78.18
N VAL A 1135 8.54 -11.96 78.28
CA VAL A 1135 7.24 -12.04 78.99
C VAL A 1135 7.47 -12.35 80.48
N TYR A 1136 6.74 -11.65 81.35
CA TYR A 1136 6.70 -11.86 82.79
C TYR A 1136 5.25 -11.99 83.27
N ASN A 1137 4.89 -13.14 83.82
CA ASN A 1137 3.52 -13.41 84.24
C ASN A 1137 3.24 -12.80 85.63
N THR A 1138 2.11 -12.09 85.75
CA THR A 1138 1.66 -11.46 87.00
C THR A 1138 0.18 -11.80 87.25
N GLY A 1139 -0.05 -12.95 87.87
CA GLY A 1139 -1.40 -13.50 88.07
C GLY A 1139 -2.02 -13.99 86.77
N SER A 1140 -3.11 -13.34 86.34
CA SER A 1140 -3.78 -13.56 85.05
C SER A 1140 -3.27 -12.67 83.91
N ASN A 1141 -2.39 -11.71 84.22
CA ASN A 1141 -1.96 -10.67 83.30
C ASN A 1141 -0.50 -10.92 82.88
N GLU A 1142 -0.09 -10.37 81.74
CA GLU A 1142 1.26 -10.47 81.21
C GLU A 1142 1.92 -9.09 81.12
N LEU A 1143 3.18 -9.01 81.56
CA LEU A 1143 4.04 -7.84 81.36
C LEU A 1143 5.06 -8.20 80.28
N TRP A 1144 5.03 -7.49 79.16
CA TRP A 1144 5.96 -7.66 78.04
C TRP A 1144 7.00 -6.53 78.12
N VAL A 1145 8.27 -6.89 78.33
CA VAL A 1145 9.36 -5.92 78.43
C VAL A 1145 10.32 -6.16 77.28
N ASP A 1146 10.67 -5.11 76.53
CA ASP A 1146 11.60 -5.18 75.40
C ASP A 1146 12.87 -5.97 75.77
N SER A 1147 13.33 -6.83 74.87
CA SER A 1147 14.46 -7.70 75.11
C SER A 1147 15.81 -6.99 75.27
N ASP A 1148 15.91 -5.72 74.83
CA ASP A 1148 17.10 -4.88 75.02
C ASP A 1148 17.14 -4.18 76.41
N ILE A 1149 16.02 -4.18 77.15
CA ILE A 1149 15.93 -3.64 78.52
C ILE A 1149 16.52 -4.62 79.53
N THR A 1150 17.35 -4.11 80.45
CA THR A 1150 17.83 -4.90 81.60
C THR A 1150 16.79 -4.96 82.72
N VAL A 1151 16.19 -6.13 82.93
CA VAL A 1151 15.28 -6.40 84.06
C VAL A 1151 16.08 -6.75 85.33
N ALA A 1152 15.78 -6.09 86.45
CA ALA A 1152 16.58 -6.11 87.69
C ALA A 1152 15.78 -6.41 88.96
#